data_AF-A0AAJ6JEL7-F1
#
_entry.id   AF-A0AAJ6JEL7-F1
#
_cell.length_a   1.000
_cell.length_b   1.000
_cell.length_c   1.000
_cell.angle_alpha   90.00
_cell.angle_beta   90.00
_cell.angle_gamma   90.00
#
_symmetry.space_group_name_H-M   'P 1'
#
loop_
_entity.id
_entity.type
_entity.pdbx_description
1 polymer ?
#
loop_
_entity_poly.entity_id
_entity_poly.type
_entity_poly.pdbx_seq_one_letter_code
_entity_poly.pdbx_strand_id
1 'polypeptide(L)'
;MPDLANTTYLDALNPEQRRAVEHGVGTDGTIGPPLLVIAGAGSGKTNTLAHRVAHLIVAGADPRRILLMTFSRRAAAEMAVRVERIARRVLGDRASVMTDALSWAGTFHGIGARLLREFSERIWLDPAFTIHDREDSADLMNLVRHDLGFSRTESRFPTKGTCLAIYSRCVNAEMPIEAVLGQFFPWCSGWADELKQLFAAYVETKQQQNVLDYDDLLLYWAQMVTEPTLADEIGNRFDHVMVDEYQDTNRLQSSILLALKPAGRGLTVVGDDAQSIYSFRAATVRNILDFPGQFSPAAEIVTLDRNYRSTQPILSAANGVISLAKERFTKNLWTERTSTRKPLLVTIRDEADQARYIVEQVLATREEGALLKQQAVLFRTSSHSGPLEVELTRRNIPFVKFGGLKFLDAAHVKDMLALLRFVANPRDRVAGFRILHLLPGVGPASAQRVLDRMAEAADPIAALATLPSPPRAGADWRLFVEAVENLRYSEWPVDIERARLWYEPHLDRLHEDSEVRRADLIQLEQIAAGYPSRERFLTELTLDPPDATSDQAGVPLLDEDYLILSTIHSAKGQEWKSVYVLNVVDGCMPSDLGAGTSAELEEERRLLYVAMTRAKDDLHLLVPQRFFVHSQAAKGDRHMYASRTRFIPEKLLPMFERTTWPRAAAAEPSSVNRAPAIDIRARMRGMWR
;
A
#
# COMPACT_ATOMS: atom_id res chain seq x y z
N MET A 1 -8.71 25.73 33.07
CA MET A 1 -9.05 24.84 31.94
C MET A 1 -9.87 25.64 30.94
N PRO A 2 -9.68 25.46 29.62
CA PRO A 2 -10.58 26.07 28.64
C PRO A 2 -12.02 25.64 28.94
N ASP A 3 -12.96 26.55 28.78
CA ASP A 3 -14.36 26.28 29.03
C ASP A 3 -14.88 25.27 27.99
N LEU A 4 -15.04 24.01 28.40
CA LEU A 4 -15.60 22.94 27.57
C LEU A 4 -17.03 23.25 27.10
N ALA A 5 -17.69 24.26 27.67
CA ALA A 5 -18.99 24.73 27.19
C ALA A 5 -18.93 25.39 25.81
N ASN A 6 -17.76 25.86 25.35
CA ASN A 6 -17.63 26.46 24.03
C ASN A 6 -17.25 25.40 22.97
N THR A 7 -18.21 24.54 22.62
CA THR A 7 -18.06 23.44 21.65
C THR A 7 -18.14 23.88 20.18
N THR A 8 -17.92 25.16 19.87
CA THR A 8 -18.12 25.73 18.53
C THR A 8 -17.31 25.03 17.42
N TYR A 9 -16.19 24.39 17.77
CA TYR A 9 -15.41 23.57 16.83
C TYR A 9 -16.07 22.24 16.45
N LEU A 10 -17.09 21.79 17.19
CA LEU A 10 -17.90 20.59 16.92
C LEU A 10 -19.15 20.90 16.09
N ASP A 11 -19.53 22.17 15.89
CA ASP A 11 -20.76 22.57 15.19
C ASP A 11 -20.82 22.10 13.73
N ALA A 12 -19.66 21.83 13.12
CA ALA A 12 -19.56 21.31 11.76
C ALA A 12 -19.84 19.79 11.66
N LEU A 13 -19.99 19.08 12.79
CA LEU A 13 -20.25 17.64 12.83
C LEU A 13 -21.75 17.36 12.85
N ASN A 14 -22.17 16.30 12.17
CA ASN A 14 -23.53 15.78 12.33
C ASN A 14 -23.70 15.10 13.71
N PRO A 15 -24.94 14.78 14.14
CA PRO A 15 -25.20 14.20 15.45
C PRO A 15 -24.41 12.91 15.74
N GLU A 16 -24.27 12.02 14.76
CA GLU A 16 -23.58 10.73 14.90
C GLU A 16 -22.06 10.91 15.01
N GLN A 17 -21.48 11.81 14.21
CA GLN A 17 -20.07 12.19 14.30
C GLN A 17 -19.78 12.84 15.65
N ARG A 18 -20.65 13.75 16.11
CA ARG A 18 -20.52 14.40 17.41
C ARG A 18 -20.59 13.38 18.55
N ARG A 19 -21.56 12.45 18.51
CA ARG A 19 -21.66 11.34 19.48
C ARG A 19 -20.37 10.51 19.53
N ALA A 20 -19.79 10.15 18.37
CA ALA A 20 -18.52 9.44 18.32
C ALA A 20 -17.34 10.24 18.89
N VAL A 21 -17.33 11.56 18.72
CA VAL A 21 -16.29 12.46 19.25
C VAL A 21 -16.38 12.60 20.77
N GLU A 22 -17.59 12.81 21.30
CA GLU A 22 -17.85 13.05 22.73
C GLU A 22 -17.89 11.75 23.56
N HIS A 23 -17.99 10.58 22.91
CA HIS A 23 -18.12 9.30 23.60
C HIS A 23 -16.98 9.05 24.60
N GLY A 24 -17.36 8.84 25.86
CA GLY A 24 -16.44 8.48 26.92
C GLY A 24 -15.44 9.58 27.33
N VAL A 25 -15.73 10.84 27.01
CA VAL A 25 -14.93 12.01 27.40
C VAL A 25 -15.61 12.72 28.56
N GLY A 26 -15.04 12.60 29.77
CA GLY A 26 -15.51 13.24 31.00
C GLY A 26 -14.58 14.34 31.50
N THR A 27 -15.10 15.26 32.33
CA THR A 27 -14.31 16.33 32.98
C THR A 27 -13.52 15.85 34.21
N ASP A 28 -13.74 14.61 34.64
CA ASP A 28 -13.14 13.97 35.81
C ASP A 28 -11.91 13.13 35.49
N GLY A 29 -11.46 13.11 34.23
CA GLY A 29 -10.32 12.32 33.77
C GLY A 29 -10.61 10.82 33.64
N THR A 30 -11.89 10.41 33.66
CA THR A 30 -12.27 9.01 33.44
C THR A 30 -12.05 8.59 31.98
N ILE A 31 -11.42 7.43 31.80
CA ILE A 31 -11.21 6.82 30.48
C ILE A 31 -12.47 6.03 30.10
N GLY A 32 -13.10 6.42 28.99
CA GLY A 32 -14.33 5.82 28.50
C GLY A 32 -14.25 4.33 28.10
N PRO A 33 -15.41 3.67 27.93
CA PRO A 33 -15.51 2.28 27.46
C PRO A 33 -15.07 2.14 25.98
N PRO A 34 -14.95 0.90 25.45
CA PRO A 34 -14.59 0.68 24.06
C PRO A 34 -15.63 1.21 23.07
N LEU A 35 -15.16 1.79 21.98
CA LEU A 35 -15.98 2.40 20.92
C LEU A 35 -15.64 1.81 19.55
N LEU A 36 -16.68 1.39 18.83
CA LEU A 36 -16.62 1.03 17.41
C LEU A 36 -17.36 2.08 16.58
N VAL A 37 -16.64 2.77 15.71
CA VAL A 37 -17.23 3.69 14.73
C VAL A 37 -17.29 3.01 13.36
N ILE A 38 -18.49 2.59 12.97
CA ILE A 38 -18.76 2.00 11.65
C ILE A 38 -19.05 3.14 10.67
N ALA A 39 -18.07 3.48 9.85
CA ALA A 39 -18.15 4.62 8.96
C ALA A 39 -18.22 4.17 7.50
N GLY A 40 -19.31 4.50 6.79
CA GLY A 40 -19.39 4.22 5.36
C GLY A 40 -18.37 4.99 4.51
N ALA A 41 -18.17 4.56 3.27
CA ALA A 41 -17.37 5.34 2.30
C ALA A 41 -17.85 6.79 2.24
N GLY A 42 -16.93 7.75 2.31
CA GLY A 42 -17.24 9.19 2.22
C GLY A 42 -18.07 9.77 3.39
N SER A 43 -18.21 9.05 4.51
CA SER A 43 -18.98 9.51 5.69
C SER A 43 -18.24 10.45 6.65
N GLY A 44 -17.00 10.81 6.31
CA GLY A 44 -16.16 11.65 7.15
C GLY A 44 -15.41 10.89 8.25
N LYS A 45 -15.20 9.58 8.10
CA LYS A 45 -14.41 8.72 9.01
C LYS A 45 -13.16 9.39 9.61
N THR A 46 -12.24 9.79 8.74
CA THR A 46 -10.98 10.46 9.11
C THR A 46 -11.22 11.81 9.79
N ASN A 47 -12.27 12.53 9.39
CA ASN A 47 -12.64 13.80 10.03
C ASN A 47 -13.15 13.59 11.46
N THR A 48 -14.01 12.59 11.68
CA THR A 48 -14.51 12.21 13.00
C THR A 48 -13.37 11.80 13.92
N LEU A 49 -12.43 10.97 13.42
CA LEU A 49 -11.29 10.53 14.22
C LEU A 49 -10.37 11.70 14.61
N ALA A 50 -10.08 12.63 13.67
CA ALA A 50 -9.32 13.84 13.97
C ALA A 50 -10.01 14.74 15.01
N HIS A 51 -11.32 14.94 14.90
CA HIS A 51 -12.09 15.70 15.90
C HIS A 51 -12.08 15.02 17.26
N ARG A 52 -12.12 13.68 17.31
CA ARG A 52 -12.03 12.92 18.56
C ARG A 52 -10.69 13.12 19.25
N VAL A 53 -9.57 12.99 18.53
CA VAL A 53 -8.23 13.26 19.11
C VAL A 53 -8.15 14.69 19.62
N ALA A 54 -8.58 15.67 18.80
CA ALA A 54 -8.57 17.07 19.19
C ALA A 54 -9.45 17.33 20.43
N HIS A 55 -10.63 16.70 20.50
CA HIS A 55 -11.55 16.82 21.62
C HIS A 55 -10.96 16.24 22.91
N LEU A 56 -10.29 15.09 22.85
CA LEU A 56 -9.57 14.50 23.99
C LEU A 56 -8.48 15.45 24.53
N ILE A 57 -7.68 16.04 23.62
CA ILE A 57 -6.63 17.00 24.00
C ILE A 57 -7.23 18.26 24.62
N VAL A 58 -8.30 18.80 24.03
CA VAL A 58 -9.01 19.97 24.56
C VAL A 58 -9.63 19.68 25.93
N ALA A 59 -10.11 18.45 26.15
CA ALA A 59 -10.61 17.97 27.44
C ALA A 59 -9.52 17.68 28.47
N GLY A 60 -8.24 17.80 28.10
CA GLY A 60 -7.10 17.71 29.02
C GLY A 60 -6.33 16.39 28.98
N ALA A 61 -6.60 15.50 28.02
CA ALA A 61 -5.79 14.30 27.83
C ALA A 61 -4.34 14.66 27.41
N ASP A 62 -3.35 13.95 27.95
CA ASP A 62 -1.95 14.14 27.55
C ASP A 62 -1.72 13.58 26.13
N PRO A 63 -1.33 14.40 25.13
CA PRO A 63 -1.08 13.91 23.77
C PRO A 63 -0.04 12.79 23.69
N ARG A 64 0.89 12.72 24.64
CA ARG A 64 1.94 11.67 24.70
C ARG A 64 1.39 10.30 25.12
N ARG A 65 0.18 10.28 25.70
CA ARG A 65 -0.55 9.10 26.15
C ARG A 65 -1.67 8.71 25.17
N ILE A 66 -1.69 9.29 23.96
CA ILE A 66 -2.60 8.92 22.87
C ILE A 66 -1.81 8.13 21.83
N LEU A 67 -2.21 6.87 21.59
CA LEU A 67 -1.70 6.05 20.50
C LEU A 67 -2.66 6.09 19.32
N LEU A 68 -2.21 6.61 18.18
CA LEU A 68 -2.98 6.68 16.94
C LEU A 68 -2.36 5.76 15.88
N MET A 69 -3.11 4.76 15.46
CA MET A 69 -2.69 3.79 14.45
C MET A 69 -3.48 3.93 13.16
N THR A 70 -2.78 4.02 12.04
CA THR A 70 -3.35 4.16 10.68
C THR A 70 -2.74 3.14 9.73
N PHE A 71 -3.36 2.95 8.56
CA PHE A 71 -2.87 1.99 7.56
C PHE A 71 -1.57 2.43 6.87
N SER A 72 -1.35 3.74 6.68
CA SER A 72 -0.12 4.32 6.12
C SER A 72 0.43 5.45 6.97
N ARG A 73 1.73 5.76 6.81
CA ARG A 73 2.37 6.88 7.51
C ARG A 73 1.82 8.21 7.01
N ARG A 74 1.57 8.33 5.70
CA ARG A 74 0.92 9.51 5.12
C ARG A 74 -0.41 9.80 5.80
N ALA A 75 -1.23 8.78 6.05
CA ALA A 75 -2.49 8.94 6.77
C ALA A 75 -2.28 9.41 8.23
N ALA A 76 -1.26 8.91 8.93
CA ALA A 76 -0.91 9.39 10.28
C ALA A 76 -0.48 10.86 10.27
N ALA A 77 0.40 11.26 9.34
CA ALA A 77 0.87 12.64 9.21
C ALA A 77 -0.28 13.60 8.84
N GLU A 78 -1.11 13.24 7.86
CA GLU A 78 -2.30 14.00 7.51
C GLU A 78 -3.29 14.11 8.68
N MET A 79 -3.42 13.05 9.50
CA MET A 79 -4.23 13.08 10.71
C MET A 79 -3.68 14.08 11.73
N ALA A 80 -2.37 14.05 12.01
CA ALA A 80 -1.74 14.98 12.95
C ALA A 80 -1.96 16.45 12.55
N VAL A 81 -1.77 16.78 11.26
CA VAL A 81 -2.04 18.12 10.72
C VAL A 81 -3.51 18.52 10.87
N ARG A 82 -4.45 17.58 10.69
CA ARG A 82 -5.88 17.85 10.89
C ARG A 82 -6.21 18.10 12.36
N VAL A 83 -5.66 17.29 13.26
CA VAL A 83 -5.82 17.45 14.72
C VAL A 83 -5.32 18.82 15.15
N GLU A 84 -4.15 19.24 14.69
CA GLU A 84 -3.59 20.56 15.00
C GLU A 84 -4.53 21.67 14.57
N ARG A 85 -5.01 21.63 13.33
CA ARG A 85 -5.94 22.63 12.79
C ARG A 85 -7.22 22.76 13.61
N ILE A 86 -7.77 21.64 14.07
CA ILE A 86 -8.99 21.62 14.89
C ILE A 86 -8.68 22.17 16.29
N ALA A 87 -7.62 21.68 16.92
CA ALA A 87 -7.20 22.10 18.26
C ALA A 87 -6.84 23.60 18.31
N ARG A 88 -6.27 24.17 17.23
CA ARG A 88 -5.93 25.59 17.11
C ARG A 88 -7.14 26.52 17.28
N ARG A 89 -8.35 26.06 16.93
CA ARG A 89 -9.60 26.84 17.11
C ARG A 89 -9.94 27.10 18.58
N VAL A 90 -9.43 26.28 19.49
CA VAL A 90 -9.72 26.38 20.94
C VAL A 90 -8.48 26.79 21.72
N LEU A 91 -7.32 26.19 21.40
CA LEU A 91 -6.07 26.36 22.15
C LEU A 91 -5.16 27.47 21.58
N GLY A 92 -5.51 28.05 20.44
CA GLY A 92 -4.67 29.03 19.74
C GLY A 92 -3.30 28.46 19.39
N ASP A 93 -2.25 29.26 19.54
CA ASP A 93 -0.87 28.87 19.21
C ASP A 93 -0.32 27.71 20.07
N ARG A 94 -0.92 27.43 21.23
CA ARG A 94 -0.55 26.26 22.06
C ARG A 94 -0.89 24.94 21.41
N ALA A 95 -1.75 24.93 20.39
CA ALA A 95 -2.13 23.71 19.69
C ALA A 95 -0.94 23.04 19.01
N SER A 96 -0.05 23.80 18.36
CA SER A 96 1.13 23.26 17.67
C SER A 96 2.03 22.48 18.64
N VAL A 97 2.31 23.04 19.82
CA VAL A 97 3.13 22.36 20.86
C VAL A 97 2.46 21.08 21.37
N MET A 98 1.13 21.08 21.52
CA MET A 98 0.39 19.90 21.97
C MET A 98 0.29 18.83 20.88
N THR A 99 0.20 19.22 19.61
CA THR A 99 0.17 18.26 18.50
C THR A 99 1.53 17.72 18.14
N ASP A 100 2.60 18.49 18.29
CA ASP A 100 3.97 17.99 18.19
C ASP A 100 4.24 16.93 19.27
N ALA A 101 3.54 17.00 20.40
CA ALA A 101 3.59 16.00 21.46
C ALA A 101 2.82 14.70 21.12
N LEU A 102 2.01 14.65 20.06
CA LEU A 102 1.34 13.45 19.54
C LEU A 102 2.35 12.54 18.79
N SER A 103 3.40 12.14 19.50
CA SER A 103 4.53 11.41 18.93
C SER A 103 4.21 9.93 18.63
N TRP A 104 3.11 9.39 19.15
CA TRP A 104 2.67 8.00 18.95
C TRP A 104 1.59 7.90 17.88
N ALA A 105 1.87 8.46 16.70
CA ALA A 105 1.03 8.35 15.52
C ALA A 105 1.79 7.63 14.40
N GLY A 106 1.25 6.52 13.87
CA GLY A 106 1.94 5.76 12.82
C GLY A 106 1.21 4.49 12.38
N THR A 107 1.91 3.64 11.63
CA THR A 107 1.42 2.29 11.29
C THR A 107 1.74 1.30 12.40
N PHE A 108 1.05 0.16 12.45
CA PHE A 108 1.37 -0.92 13.39
C PHE A 108 2.85 -1.30 13.35
N HIS A 109 3.44 -1.41 12.16
CA HIS A 109 4.85 -1.77 12.00
C HIS A 109 5.80 -0.67 12.49
N GLY A 110 5.49 0.61 12.22
CA GLY A 110 6.30 1.73 12.69
C GLY A 110 6.28 1.87 14.22
N ILE A 111 5.10 1.68 14.83
CA ILE A 111 4.94 1.66 16.28
C ILE A 111 5.64 0.43 16.87
N GLY A 112 5.47 -0.75 16.27
CA GLY A 112 6.15 -1.98 16.65
C GLY A 112 7.67 -1.80 16.66
N ALA A 113 8.26 -1.37 15.54
CA ALA A 113 9.70 -1.12 15.44
C ALA A 113 10.21 -0.16 16.53
N ARG A 114 9.47 0.93 16.82
CA ARG A 114 9.82 1.86 17.89
C ARG A 114 9.79 1.19 19.27
N LEU A 115 8.74 0.43 19.58
CA LEU A 115 8.61 -0.30 20.84
C LEU A 115 9.72 -1.36 20.99
N LEU A 116 10.03 -2.11 19.93
CA LEU A 116 11.09 -3.12 19.96
C LEU A 116 12.46 -2.51 20.26
N ARG A 117 12.77 -1.34 19.70
CA ARG A 117 14.03 -0.63 20.04
C ARG A 117 14.03 -0.13 21.49
N GLU A 118 12.91 0.39 21.98
CA GLU A 118 12.80 0.90 23.35
C GLU A 118 12.88 -0.20 24.41
N PHE A 119 12.35 -1.40 24.12
CA PHE A 119 12.35 -2.56 25.02
C PHE A 119 13.45 -3.58 24.71
N SER A 120 14.35 -3.26 23.77
CA SER A 120 15.38 -4.14 23.20
C SER A 120 16.16 -4.94 24.25
N GLU A 121 16.67 -4.27 25.29
CA GLU A 121 17.43 -4.91 26.39
C GLU A 121 16.63 -5.97 27.15
N ARG A 122 15.31 -5.77 27.31
CA ARG A 122 14.44 -6.67 28.08
C ARG A 122 13.98 -7.88 27.26
N ILE A 123 13.95 -7.73 25.94
CA ILE A 123 13.56 -8.79 25.01
C ILE A 123 14.77 -9.47 24.36
N TRP A 124 15.99 -9.16 24.82
CA TRP A 124 17.25 -9.68 24.30
C TRP A 124 17.44 -9.48 22.79
N LEU A 125 16.98 -8.33 22.29
CA LEU A 125 17.15 -7.90 20.91
C LEU A 125 18.22 -6.81 20.87
N ASP A 126 19.14 -6.86 19.91
CA ASP A 126 20.11 -5.79 19.73
C ASP A 126 19.42 -4.61 19.00
N PRO A 127 19.36 -3.40 19.60
CA PRO A 127 18.62 -2.27 19.05
C PRO A 127 19.16 -1.79 17.69
N ALA A 128 20.29 -2.28 17.21
CA ALA A 128 20.82 -2.03 15.87
C ALA A 128 20.22 -2.93 14.77
N PHE A 129 19.15 -3.69 15.06
CA PHE A 129 18.54 -4.59 14.07
C PHE A 129 18.13 -3.83 12.79
N THR A 130 18.42 -4.45 11.64
CA THR A 130 17.96 -4.00 10.32
C THR A 130 16.64 -4.66 9.96
N ILE A 131 15.88 -4.02 9.08
CA ILE A 131 14.58 -4.52 8.62
C ILE A 131 14.68 -4.90 7.16
N HIS A 132 14.41 -6.17 6.86
CA HIS A 132 14.38 -6.70 5.49
C HIS A 132 13.08 -6.33 4.78
N ASP A 133 13.20 -5.97 3.50
CA ASP A 133 12.04 -5.87 2.63
C ASP A 133 11.55 -7.29 2.22
N ARG A 134 10.49 -7.36 1.41
CA ARG A 134 9.93 -8.65 0.97
C ARG A 134 10.88 -9.46 0.09
N GLU A 135 11.71 -8.82 -0.72
CA GLU A 135 12.67 -9.50 -1.59
C GLU A 135 13.90 -9.96 -0.79
N ASP A 136 14.43 -9.11 0.09
CA ASP A 136 15.52 -9.46 1.01
C ASP A 136 15.14 -10.66 1.88
N SER A 137 13.94 -10.64 2.46
CA SER A 137 13.39 -11.75 3.25
C SER A 137 13.26 -13.03 2.42
N ALA A 138 12.86 -12.90 1.14
CA ALA A 138 12.77 -14.05 0.24
C ALA A 138 14.16 -14.58 -0.12
N ASP A 139 15.17 -13.72 -0.26
CA ASP A 139 16.55 -14.14 -0.51
C ASP A 139 17.15 -14.85 0.70
N LEU A 140 16.92 -14.34 1.92
CA LEU A 140 17.31 -15.02 3.15
C LEU A 140 16.61 -16.38 3.29
N MET A 141 15.30 -16.44 3.05
CA MET A 141 14.53 -17.69 3.00
C MET A 141 15.13 -18.67 1.98
N ASN A 142 15.58 -18.18 0.82
CA ASN A 142 16.18 -19.02 -0.21
C ASN A 142 17.55 -19.56 0.18
N LEU A 143 18.35 -18.77 0.91
CA LEU A 143 19.64 -19.20 1.45
C LEU A 143 19.43 -20.37 2.42
N VAL A 144 18.54 -20.22 3.40
CA VAL A 144 18.23 -21.29 4.36
C VAL A 144 17.65 -22.52 3.65
N ARG A 145 16.79 -22.32 2.65
CA ARG A 145 16.24 -23.40 1.81
C ARG A 145 17.32 -24.17 1.04
N HIS A 146 18.39 -23.51 0.62
CA HIS A 146 19.54 -24.16 -0.01
C HIS A 146 20.37 -24.94 1.00
N ASP A 147 20.63 -24.36 2.17
CA ASP A 147 21.49 -24.95 3.21
C ASP A 147 20.87 -26.21 3.83
N LEU A 148 19.54 -26.26 3.94
CA LEU A 148 18.80 -27.45 4.35
C LEU A 148 18.70 -28.53 3.25
N GLY A 149 19.23 -28.27 2.04
CA GLY A 149 19.19 -29.22 0.93
C GLY A 149 17.86 -29.28 0.17
N PHE A 150 16.85 -28.50 0.54
CA PHE A 150 15.53 -28.46 -0.12
C PHE A 150 15.55 -27.87 -1.55
N SER A 151 16.72 -27.41 -2.01
CA SER A 151 16.94 -27.04 -3.41
C SER A 151 17.32 -28.19 -4.32
N ARG A 152 17.64 -29.36 -3.76
CA ARG A 152 18.18 -30.53 -4.49
C ARG A 152 17.33 -31.79 -4.33
N THR A 153 16.09 -31.63 -3.86
CA THR A 153 15.14 -32.73 -3.69
C THR A 153 14.71 -33.31 -5.04
N GLU A 154 14.43 -34.62 -5.09
CA GLU A 154 13.92 -35.27 -6.30
C GLU A 154 12.54 -34.72 -6.71
N SER A 155 11.71 -34.41 -5.71
CA SER A 155 10.41 -33.78 -5.88
C SER A 155 10.51 -32.26 -5.77
N ARG A 156 9.69 -31.55 -6.56
CA ARG A 156 9.71 -30.08 -6.65
C ARG A 156 9.24 -29.43 -5.33
N PHE A 157 10.19 -28.92 -4.55
CA PHE A 157 9.93 -28.11 -3.37
C PHE A 157 9.49 -26.67 -3.74
N PRO A 158 8.69 -25.97 -2.92
CA PRO A 158 8.25 -24.61 -3.21
C PRO A 158 9.41 -23.60 -3.35
N THR A 159 9.20 -22.56 -4.16
CA THR A 159 10.20 -21.50 -4.37
C THR A 159 10.20 -20.50 -3.20
N LYS A 160 11.27 -19.71 -3.10
CA LYS A 160 11.47 -18.72 -2.03
C LYS A 160 10.27 -17.82 -1.76
N GLY A 161 9.63 -17.32 -2.82
CA GLY A 161 8.46 -16.43 -2.71
C GLY A 161 7.24 -17.14 -2.16
N THR A 162 7.04 -18.42 -2.52
CA THR A 162 5.95 -19.25 -1.99
C THR A 162 6.22 -19.60 -0.53
N CYS A 163 7.44 -20.02 -0.18
CA CYS A 163 7.82 -20.31 1.22
C CYS A 163 7.58 -19.10 2.12
N LEU A 164 8.05 -17.91 1.72
CA LEU A 164 7.84 -16.67 2.47
C LEU A 164 6.36 -16.31 2.58
N ALA A 165 5.57 -16.49 1.51
CA ALA A 165 4.13 -16.23 1.55
C ALA A 165 3.39 -17.16 2.52
N ILE A 166 3.78 -18.45 2.58
CA ILE A 166 3.23 -19.41 3.54
C ILE A 166 3.61 -19.00 4.97
N TYR A 167 4.88 -18.70 5.23
CA TYR A 167 5.37 -18.24 6.54
C TYR A 167 4.59 -17.02 7.03
N SER A 168 4.55 -15.97 6.19
CA SER A 168 3.86 -14.71 6.50
C SER A 168 2.37 -14.91 6.78
N ARG A 169 1.71 -15.80 6.02
CA ARG A 169 0.30 -16.14 6.26
C ARG A 169 0.11 -16.84 7.60
N CYS A 170 0.96 -17.80 7.97
CA CYS A 170 0.89 -18.49 9.27
C CYS A 170 0.98 -17.50 10.42
N VAL A 171 1.94 -16.56 10.35
CA VAL A 171 2.16 -15.53 11.38
C VAL A 171 0.99 -14.55 11.45
N ASN A 172 0.65 -13.87 10.35
CA ASN A 172 -0.34 -12.79 10.37
C ASN A 172 -1.78 -13.29 10.59
N ALA A 173 -2.11 -14.50 10.13
CA ALA A 173 -3.42 -15.10 10.34
C ALA A 173 -3.52 -15.86 11.68
N GLU A 174 -2.41 -16.03 12.41
CA GLU A 174 -2.27 -16.92 13.57
C GLU A 174 -2.87 -18.31 13.29
N MET A 175 -2.52 -18.90 12.15
CA MET A 175 -3.04 -20.18 11.70
C MET A 175 -1.95 -21.25 11.71
N PRO A 176 -2.25 -22.49 12.15
CA PRO A 176 -1.36 -23.63 11.96
C PRO A 176 -1.04 -23.84 10.49
N ILE A 177 0.19 -24.28 10.22
CA ILE A 177 0.69 -24.45 8.84
C ILE A 177 -0.19 -25.40 8.02
N GLU A 178 -0.69 -26.49 8.60
CA GLU A 178 -1.54 -27.46 7.93
C GLU A 178 -2.84 -26.82 7.41
N ALA A 179 -3.44 -25.92 8.20
CA ALA A 179 -4.63 -25.18 7.80
C ALA A 179 -4.32 -24.17 6.69
N VAL A 180 -3.18 -23.47 6.78
CA VAL A 180 -2.73 -22.54 5.74
C VAL A 180 -2.48 -23.25 4.43
N LEU A 181 -1.79 -24.39 4.46
CA LEU A 181 -1.52 -25.21 3.28
C LEU A 181 -2.81 -25.74 2.69
N GLY A 182 -3.69 -26.33 3.49
CA GLY A 182 -4.97 -26.87 3.02
C GLY A 182 -5.86 -25.82 2.34
N GLN A 183 -5.89 -24.59 2.85
CA GLN A 183 -6.78 -23.54 2.35
C GLN A 183 -6.19 -22.70 1.22
N PHE A 184 -4.90 -22.32 1.30
CA PHE A 184 -4.30 -21.32 0.41
C PHE A 184 -3.19 -21.89 -0.50
N PHE A 185 -2.54 -22.98 -0.09
CA PHE A 185 -1.42 -23.58 -0.82
C PHE A 185 -1.54 -25.11 -0.90
N PRO A 186 -2.67 -25.66 -1.40
CA PRO A 186 -2.95 -27.10 -1.31
C PRO A 186 -1.92 -27.98 -2.03
N TRP A 187 -1.25 -27.44 -3.05
CA TRP A 187 -0.14 -28.13 -3.75
C TRP A 187 1.15 -28.23 -2.92
N CYS A 188 1.23 -27.54 -1.78
CA CYS A 188 2.34 -27.58 -0.84
C CYS A 188 2.04 -28.43 0.41
N SER A 189 0.84 -28.99 0.56
CA SER A 189 0.42 -29.73 1.77
C SER A 189 1.32 -30.93 2.11
N GLY A 190 1.94 -31.56 1.12
CA GLY A 190 2.86 -32.68 1.32
C GLY A 190 4.22 -32.30 1.93
N TRP A 191 4.51 -31.00 2.08
CA TRP A 191 5.79 -30.47 2.55
C TRP A 191 5.68 -29.80 3.93
N ALA A 192 4.63 -30.10 4.70
CA ALA A 192 4.34 -29.38 5.94
C ALA A 192 5.49 -29.46 6.95
N ASP A 193 6.12 -30.62 7.11
CA ASP A 193 7.20 -30.81 8.08
C ASP A 193 8.52 -30.17 7.62
N GLU A 194 8.85 -30.27 6.33
CA GLU A 194 10.00 -29.60 5.74
C GLU A 194 9.85 -28.07 5.79
N LEU A 195 8.64 -27.56 5.58
CA LEU A 195 8.36 -26.13 5.73
C LEU A 195 8.48 -25.67 7.19
N LYS A 196 8.04 -26.46 8.17
CA LYS A 196 8.30 -26.15 9.59
C LYS A 196 9.79 -26.09 9.89
N GLN A 197 10.56 -27.06 9.40
CA GLN A 197 12.02 -27.07 9.55
C GLN A 197 12.66 -25.84 8.91
N LEU A 198 12.23 -25.48 7.70
CA LEU A 198 12.69 -24.28 7.01
C LEU A 198 12.36 -23.00 7.79
N PHE A 199 11.14 -22.88 8.32
CA PHE A 199 10.71 -21.69 9.06
C PHE A 199 11.44 -21.56 10.40
N ALA A 200 11.69 -22.66 11.09
CA ALA A 200 12.51 -22.66 12.31
C ALA A 200 13.94 -22.17 12.01
N ALA A 201 14.60 -22.75 11.01
CA ALA A 201 15.93 -22.33 10.60
C ALA A 201 15.96 -20.88 10.07
N TYR A 202 14.90 -20.42 9.40
CA TYR A 202 14.76 -19.03 8.96
C TYR A 202 14.70 -18.06 10.14
N VAL A 203 13.93 -18.37 11.19
CA VAL A 203 13.87 -17.57 12.42
C VAL A 203 15.23 -17.55 13.13
N GLU A 204 15.88 -18.71 13.29
CA GLU A 204 17.21 -18.78 13.90
C GLU A 204 18.25 -17.96 13.11
N THR A 205 18.21 -18.04 11.78
CA THR A 205 19.12 -17.28 10.92
C THR A 205 18.87 -15.77 11.03
N LYS A 206 17.60 -15.34 11.06
CA LYS A 206 17.24 -13.93 11.30
C LYS A 206 17.80 -13.42 12.63
N GLN A 207 17.63 -14.19 13.70
CA GLN A 207 18.14 -13.85 15.03
C GLN A 207 19.67 -13.76 15.06
N GLN A 208 20.37 -14.72 14.46
CA GLN A 208 21.84 -14.70 14.36
C GLN A 208 22.37 -13.49 13.58
N GLN A 209 21.65 -13.08 12.53
CA GLN A 209 22.00 -11.92 11.72
C GLN A 209 21.51 -10.58 12.30
N ASN A 210 20.80 -10.60 13.43
CA ASN A 210 20.13 -9.43 14.01
C ASN A 210 19.25 -8.69 12.97
N VAL A 211 18.49 -9.46 12.18
CA VAL A 211 17.59 -8.96 11.15
C VAL A 211 16.16 -9.29 11.53
N LEU A 212 15.26 -8.33 11.35
CA LEU A 212 13.82 -8.54 11.43
C LEU A 212 13.19 -8.34 10.04
N ASP A 213 12.10 -9.04 9.75
CA ASP A 213 11.20 -8.72 8.64
C ASP A 213 9.94 -7.99 9.13
N TYR A 214 9.02 -7.63 8.22
CA TYR A 214 7.77 -6.96 8.61
C TYR A 214 6.94 -7.77 9.61
N ASP A 215 6.90 -9.09 9.44
CA ASP A 215 6.05 -9.96 10.25
C ASP A 215 6.62 -10.03 11.67
N ASP A 216 7.95 -10.03 11.81
CA ASP A 216 8.63 -9.99 13.11
C ASP A 216 8.29 -8.75 13.93
N LEU A 217 8.16 -7.58 13.30
CA LEU A 217 7.82 -6.35 14.03
C LEU A 217 6.50 -6.47 14.78
N LEU A 218 5.55 -7.22 14.21
CA LEU A 218 4.28 -7.53 14.85
C LEU A 218 4.41 -8.73 15.77
N LEU A 219 5.14 -9.77 15.37
CA LEU A 219 5.27 -11.00 16.15
C LEU A 219 5.98 -10.76 17.48
N TYR A 220 7.11 -10.06 17.50
CA TYR A 220 7.78 -9.68 18.74
C TYR A 220 6.89 -8.81 19.62
N TRP A 221 6.18 -7.83 19.03
CA TRP A 221 5.25 -7.01 19.80
C TRP A 221 4.12 -7.86 20.40
N ALA A 222 3.55 -8.79 19.64
CA ALA A 222 2.55 -9.73 20.13
C ALA A 222 3.08 -10.57 21.30
N GLN A 223 4.29 -11.11 21.19
CA GLN A 223 4.93 -11.86 22.29
C GLN A 223 5.15 -10.96 23.51
N MET A 224 5.60 -9.71 23.34
CA MET A 224 5.77 -8.76 24.45
C MET A 224 4.46 -8.52 25.21
N VAL A 225 3.33 -8.39 24.51
CA VAL A 225 2.03 -8.17 25.17
C VAL A 225 1.36 -9.44 25.68
N THR A 226 1.94 -10.63 25.44
CA THR A 226 1.55 -11.85 26.16
C THR A 226 2.19 -11.95 27.54
N GLU A 227 3.31 -11.27 27.78
CA GLU A 227 3.96 -11.18 29.08
C GLU A 227 3.24 -10.13 29.95
N PRO A 228 2.57 -10.50 31.06
CA PRO A 228 1.66 -9.59 31.78
C PRO A 228 2.31 -8.28 32.23
N THR A 229 3.57 -8.34 32.67
CA THR A 229 4.29 -7.15 33.14
C THR A 229 4.56 -6.14 32.03
N LEU A 230 4.96 -6.64 30.85
CA LEU A 230 5.18 -5.81 29.66
C LEU A 230 3.85 -5.32 29.09
N ALA A 231 2.83 -6.17 29.06
CA ALA A 231 1.49 -5.82 28.61
C ALA A 231 0.91 -4.66 29.42
N ASP A 232 0.99 -4.74 30.75
CA ASP A 232 0.53 -3.68 31.66
C ASP A 232 1.35 -2.40 31.48
N GLU A 233 2.67 -2.48 31.36
CA GLU A 233 3.54 -1.33 31.19
C GLU A 233 3.27 -0.58 29.87
N ILE A 234 3.22 -1.33 28.76
CA ILE A 234 2.95 -0.76 27.43
C ILE A 234 1.50 -0.27 27.37
N GLY A 235 0.55 -1.03 27.91
CA GLY A 235 -0.88 -0.69 27.96
C GLY A 235 -1.19 0.54 28.80
N ASN A 236 -0.50 0.71 29.93
CA ASN A 236 -0.62 1.87 30.81
C ASN A 236 0.14 3.10 30.31
N ARG A 237 0.95 2.97 29.26
CA ARG A 237 1.54 4.13 28.59
C ARG A 237 0.50 4.98 27.87
N PHE A 238 -0.56 4.34 27.37
CA PHE A 238 -1.56 4.98 26.52
C PHE A 238 -2.91 4.99 27.20
N ASP A 239 -3.46 6.17 27.51
CA ASP A 239 -4.84 6.27 28.02
C ASP A 239 -5.87 6.04 26.92
N HIS A 240 -5.52 6.47 25.70
CA HIS A 240 -6.38 6.37 24.54
C HIS A 240 -5.64 5.66 23.39
N VAL A 241 -6.27 4.63 22.84
CA VAL A 241 -5.76 3.88 21.69
C VAL A 241 -6.78 3.99 20.57
N MET A 242 -6.36 4.50 19.42
CA MET A 242 -7.24 4.89 18.32
C MET A 242 -6.75 4.23 17.04
N VAL A 243 -7.61 3.47 16.37
CA VAL A 243 -7.23 2.68 15.19
C VAL A 243 -8.14 3.03 14.02
N ASP A 244 -7.55 3.52 12.93
CA ASP A 244 -8.24 3.72 11.66
C ASP A 244 -8.07 2.50 10.73
N GLU A 245 -8.99 2.35 9.78
CA GLU A 245 -9.05 1.23 8.81
C GLU A 245 -9.06 -0.15 9.50
N TYR A 246 -9.75 -0.29 10.63
CA TYR A 246 -9.71 -1.50 11.46
C TYR A 246 -10.14 -2.78 10.72
N GLN A 247 -10.97 -2.65 9.67
CA GLN A 247 -11.38 -3.78 8.84
C GLN A 247 -10.24 -4.44 8.05
N ASP A 248 -9.12 -3.74 7.86
CA ASP A 248 -7.95 -4.24 7.13
C ASP A 248 -6.89 -4.83 8.06
N THR A 249 -7.18 -4.92 9.35
CA THR A 249 -6.26 -5.54 10.31
C THR A 249 -6.27 -7.06 10.13
N ASN A 250 -5.09 -7.66 10.31
CA ASN A 250 -4.96 -9.11 10.42
C ASN A 250 -5.22 -9.56 11.86
N ARG A 251 -5.26 -10.88 12.08
CA ARG A 251 -5.58 -11.43 13.39
C ARG A 251 -4.53 -11.05 14.45
N LEU A 252 -3.24 -11.15 14.10
CA LEU A 252 -2.12 -10.78 14.97
C LEU A 252 -2.21 -9.32 15.48
N GLN A 253 -2.54 -8.37 14.60
CA GLN A 253 -2.75 -6.97 14.96
C GLN A 253 -3.93 -6.78 15.93
N SER A 254 -5.02 -7.52 15.73
CA SER A 254 -6.15 -7.53 16.67
C SER A 254 -5.74 -8.14 18.01
N SER A 255 -4.97 -9.23 18.02
CA SER A 255 -4.46 -9.85 19.25
C SER A 255 -3.60 -8.88 20.05
N ILE A 256 -2.71 -8.13 19.39
CA ILE A 256 -1.90 -7.07 20.03
C ILE A 256 -2.81 -6.03 20.71
N LEU A 257 -3.82 -5.54 20.01
CA LEU A 257 -4.75 -4.53 20.53
C LEU A 257 -5.55 -5.02 21.73
N LEU A 258 -6.09 -6.24 21.66
CA LEU A 258 -6.89 -6.82 22.73
C LEU A 258 -6.02 -7.13 23.95
N ALA A 259 -4.76 -7.55 23.76
CA ALA A 259 -3.81 -7.73 24.86
C ALA A 259 -3.38 -6.39 25.49
N LEU A 260 -3.22 -5.33 24.68
CA LEU A 260 -2.89 -4.00 25.17
C LEU A 260 -4.03 -3.36 25.98
N LYS A 261 -5.28 -3.62 25.59
CA LYS A 261 -6.51 -3.08 26.20
C LYS A 261 -7.54 -4.18 26.44
N PRO A 262 -7.32 -5.10 27.41
CA PRO A 262 -8.19 -6.26 27.63
C PRO A 262 -9.61 -5.89 28.06
N ALA A 263 -9.76 -4.78 28.80
CA ALA A 263 -11.08 -4.25 29.18
C ALA A 263 -11.65 -3.25 28.15
N GLY A 264 -10.94 -2.99 27.05
CA GLY A 264 -11.34 -2.02 26.01
C GLY A 264 -11.34 -0.55 26.45
N ARG A 265 -10.92 -0.22 27.68
CA ARG A 265 -10.90 1.15 28.19
C ARG A 265 -10.01 2.05 27.34
N GLY A 266 -10.61 3.11 26.80
CA GLY A 266 -9.92 4.09 25.94
C GLY A 266 -9.64 3.59 24.52
N LEU A 267 -10.11 2.39 24.15
CA LEU A 267 -9.94 1.83 22.81
C LEU A 267 -11.05 2.32 21.88
N THR A 268 -10.68 2.99 20.81
CA THR A 268 -11.59 3.39 19.73
C THR A 268 -11.10 2.79 18.41
N VAL A 269 -11.92 1.98 17.76
CA VAL A 269 -11.63 1.48 16.43
C VAL A 269 -12.62 2.04 15.42
N VAL A 270 -12.11 2.37 14.24
CA VAL A 270 -12.88 3.02 13.18
C VAL A 270 -12.65 2.27 11.87
N GLY A 271 -13.73 1.94 11.16
CA GLY A 271 -13.60 1.22 9.91
C GLY A 271 -14.89 1.03 9.13
N ASP A 272 -14.74 0.37 7.98
CA ASP A 272 -15.84 0.04 7.06
C ASP A 272 -15.71 -1.41 6.59
N ASP A 273 -16.56 -2.31 7.07
CA ASP A 273 -16.63 -3.71 6.64
C ASP A 273 -16.77 -3.87 5.11
N ALA A 274 -17.45 -2.94 4.44
CA ALA A 274 -17.60 -2.91 2.99
C ALA A 274 -16.33 -2.50 2.24
N GLN A 275 -15.30 -2.01 2.92
CA GLN A 275 -14.01 -1.62 2.35
C GLN A 275 -12.85 -2.51 2.81
N SER A 276 -13.10 -3.70 3.35
CA SER A 276 -12.06 -4.68 3.66
C SER A 276 -11.63 -5.41 2.38
N ILE A 277 -10.46 -5.05 1.85
CA ILE A 277 -9.94 -5.51 0.54
C ILE A 277 -8.47 -5.95 0.57
N TYR A 278 -7.92 -6.26 1.76
CA TYR A 278 -6.54 -6.70 1.92
C TYR A 278 -6.43 -8.14 2.46
N SER A 279 -7.39 -9.02 2.15
CA SER A 279 -7.34 -10.39 2.69
C SER A 279 -6.12 -11.16 2.19
N PHE A 280 -5.56 -10.79 1.03
CA PHE A 280 -4.29 -11.34 0.53
C PHE A 280 -3.09 -11.06 1.47
N ARG A 281 -3.21 -10.09 2.38
CA ARG A 281 -2.27 -9.80 3.50
C ARG A 281 -2.73 -10.37 4.83
N ALA A 282 -3.60 -11.38 4.82
CA ALA A 282 -4.25 -11.97 6.00
C ALA A 282 -5.19 -11.04 6.77
N ALA A 283 -5.58 -9.89 6.21
CA ALA A 283 -6.63 -9.08 6.81
C ALA A 283 -7.94 -9.87 6.92
N THR A 284 -8.68 -9.67 8.01
CA THR A 284 -9.95 -10.35 8.23
C THR A 284 -11.03 -9.38 8.66
N VAL A 285 -12.13 -9.36 7.90
CA VAL A 285 -13.33 -8.57 8.23
C VAL A 285 -13.95 -9.00 9.57
N ARG A 286 -13.65 -10.22 10.05
CA ARG A 286 -14.13 -10.68 11.36
C ARG A 286 -13.65 -9.79 12.51
N ASN A 287 -12.46 -9.21 12.42
CA ASN A 287 -11.94 -8.31 13.46
C ASN A 287 -12.92 -7.17 13.75
N ILE A 288 -13.44 -6.50 12.71
CA ILE A 288 -14.39 -5.39 12.88
C ILE A 288 -15.81 -5.88 13.22
N LEU A 289 -16.25 -7.01 12.65
CA LEU A 289 -17.59 -7.56 12.90
C LEU A 289 -17.75 -8.08 14.34
N ASP A 290 -16.70 -8.71 14.88
CA ASP A 290 -16.73 -9.36 16.19
C ASP A 290 -16.30 -8.44 17.33
N PHE A 291 -15.71 -7.28 17.02
CA PHE A 291 -15.19 -6.31 18.00
C PHE A 291 -16.17 -5.98 19.14
N PRO A 292 -17.47 -5.70 18.90
CA PRO A 292 -18.38 -5.34 19.99
C PRO A 292 -18.52 -6.41 21.06
N GLY A 293 -18.40 -7.68 20.67
CA GLY A 293 -18.53 -8.84 21.55
C GLY A 293 -17.25 -9.23 22.29
N GLN A 294 -16.13 -8.55 22.05
CA GLN A 294 -14.83 -8.86 22.68
C GLN A 294 -14.72 -8.33 24.12
N PHE A 295 -15.65 -7.47 24.55
CA PHE A 295 -15.56 -6.76 25.84
C PHE A 295 -16.80 -6.97 26.70
N SER A 296 -16.62 -6.81 28.01
CA SER A 296 -17.71 -6.77 28.99
C SER A 296 -17.58 -5.51 29.86
N PRO A 297 -18.48 -4.52 29.72
CA PRO A 297 -19.62 -4.48 28.79
C PRO A 297 -19.21 -4.39 27.31
N ALA A 298 -20.13 -4.77 26.41
CA ALA A 298 -19.92 -4.73 24.97
C ALA A 298 -19.58 -3.30 24.48
N ALA A 299 -18.79 -3.21 23.41
CA ALA A 299 -18.40 -1.90 22.87
C ALA A 299 -19.61 -1.12 22.32
N GLU A 300 -19.62 0.19 22.52
CA GLU A 300 -20.62 1.04 21.91
C GLU A 300 -20.39 1.12 20.39
N ILE A 301 -21.46 1.01 19.62
CA ILE A 301 -21.41 1.11 18.16
C ILE A 301 -22.03 2.43 17.73
N VAL A 302 -21.27 3.24 17.00
CA VAL A 302 -21.77 4.46 16.34
C VAL A 302 -21.62 4.30 14.83
N THR A 303 -22.73 4.42 14.11
CA THR A 303 -22.77 4.27 12.64
C THR A 303 -22.79 5.63 11.96
N LEU A 304 -21.88 5.85 11.01
CA LEU A 304 -21.86 7.03 10.14
C LEU A 304 -22.31 6.62 8.73
N ASP A 305 -23.56 6.95 8.37
CA ASP A 305 -24.19 6.55 7.11
C ASP A 305 -24.39 7.71 6.11
N ARG A 306 -24.32 8.96 6.56
CA ARG A 306 -24.37 10.15 5.69
C ARG A 306 -23.06 10.31 4.92
N ASN A 307 -23.13 10.21 3.59
CA ASN A 307 -22.01 10.41 2.66
C ASN A 307 -21.97 11.86 2.15
N TYR A 308 -20.78 12.46 2.19
CA TYR A 308 -20.53 13.83 1.76
C TYR A 308 -19.79 13.93 0.41
N ARG A 309 -19.47 12.79 -0.21
CA ARG A 309 -18.59 12.69 -1.39
C ARG A 309 -19.37 12.52 -2.69
N SER A 310 -20.16 11.46 -2.77
CA SER A 310 -20.74 10.93 -4.00
C SER A 310 -22.18 11.41 -4.14
N THR A 311 -22.67 11.55 -5.37
CA THR A 311 -24.08 11.85 -5.63
C THR A 311 -25.00 10.66 -5.30
N GLN A 312 -26.28 10.93 -5.05
CA GLN A 312 -27.26 9.90 -4.68
C GLN A 312 -27.37 8.77 -5.73
N PRO A 313 -27.36 9.00 -7.06
CA PRO A 313 -27.38 7.90 -8.03
C PRO A 313 -26.17 6.96 -7.94
N ILE A 314 -24.97 7.51 -7.75
CA ILE A 314 -23.74 6.71 -7.56
C ILE A 314 -23.86 5.86 -6.29
N LEU A 315 -24.30 6.47 -5.19
CA LEU A 315 -24.48 5.75 -3.91
C LEU A 315 -25.56 4.68 -4.00
N SER A 316 -26.67 4.95 -4.66
CA SER A 316 -27.73 3.95 -4.85
C SER A 316 -27.20 2.72 -5.61
N ALA A 317 -26.42 2.93 -6.67
CA ALA A 317 -25.78 1.83 -7.40
C ALA A 317 -24.77 1.06 -6.54
N ALA A 318 -23.90 1.77 -5.80
CA ALA A 318 -22.90 1.15 -4.92
C ALA A 318 -23.55 0.37 -3.76
N ASN A 319 -24.56 0.96 -3.12
CA ASN A 319 -25.39 0.29 -2.10
C ASN A 319 -26.06 -0.96 -2.68
N GLY A 320 -26.57 -0.89 -3.92
CA GLY A 320 -27.13 -2.03 -4.63
C GLY A 320 -26.14 -3.19 -4.76
N VAL A 321 -24.89 -2.89 -5.16
CA VAL A 321 -23.82 -3.90 -5.29
C VAL A 321 -23.47 -4.52 -3.94
N ILE A 322 -23.20 -3.72 -2.91
CA ILE A 322 -22.76 -4.23 -1.60
C ILE A 322 -23.90 -4.89 -0.80
N SER A 323 -25.17 -4.57 -1.09
CA SER A 323 -26.32 -5.21 -0.44
C SER A 323 -26.40 -6.72 -0.72
N LEU A 324 -25.70 -7.20 -1.75
CA LEU A 324 -25.61 -8.61 -2.11
C LEU A 324 -24.57 -9.39 -1.30
N ALA A 325 -23.80 -8.72 -0.43
CA ALA A 325 -22.89 -9.38 0.48
C ALA A 325 -23.64 -10.09 1.62
N LYS A 326 -23.15 -11.28 2.00
CA LYS A 326 -23.81 -12.16 2.99
C LYS A 326 -23.68 -11.66 4.43
N GLU A 327 -22.50 -11.20 4.81
CA GLU A 327 -22.18 -10.74 6.16
C GLU A 327 -21.73 -9.27 6.08
N ARG A 328 -22.47 -8.38 6.76
CA ARG A 328 -22.15 -6.94 6.83
C ARG A 328 -22.87 -6.27 7.99
N PHE A 329 -22.38 -5.12 8.43
CA PHE A 329 -23.22 -4.20 9.20
C PHE A 329 -24.28 -3.61 8.27
N THR A 330 -25.55 -3.66 8.70
CA THR A 330 -26.64 -3.07 7.93
C THR A 330 -26.55 -1.55 8.01
N LYS A 331 -25.89 -0.95 7.01
CA LYS A 331 -25.88 0.48 6.76
C LYS A 331 -26.20 0.75 5.29
N ASN A 332 -27.00 1.78 5.04
CA ASN A 332 -27.34 2.23 3.69
C ASN A 332 -26.90 3.68 3.57
N LEU A 333 -25.92 3.94 2.71
CA LEU A 333 -25.38 5.29 2.59
C LEU A 333 -26.36 6.21 1.88
N TRP A 334 -26.53 7.41 2.42
CA TRP A 334 -27.39 8.45 1.82
C TRP A 334 -26.62 9.77 1.73
N THR A 335 -27.06 10.66 0.84
CA THR A 335 -26.41 11.96 0.65
C THR A 335 -27.42 13.05 0.33
N GLU A 336 -27.05 14.30 0.62
CA GLU A 336 -27.78 15.49 0.15
C GLU A 336 -27.32 15.93 -1.25
N ARG A 337 -26.24 15.35 -1.79
CA ARG A 337 -25.75 15.63 -3.15
C ARG A 337 -26.71 15.01 -4.18
N THR A 338 -27.57 15.84 -4.75
CA THR A 338 -28.52 15.43 -5.79
C THR A 338 -27.87 15.47 -7.18
N SER A 339 -28.29 14.55 -8.05
CA SER A 339 -27.92 14.52 -9.47
C SER A 339 -28.95 13.69 -10.23
N THR A 340 -29.21 14.03 -11.48
CA THR A 340 -30.03 13.21 -12.40
C THR A 340 -29.19 12.20 -13.17
N ARG A 341 -27.86 12.37 -13.22
CA ARG A 341 -26.94 11.51 -13.95
C ARG A 341 -26.72 10.21 -13.19
N LYS A 342 -27.04 9.08 -13.82
CA LYS A 342 -26.75 7.74 -13.30
C LYS A 342 -25.33 7.32 -13.68
N PRO A 343 -24.68 6.43 -12.92
CA PRO A 343 -23.45 5.79 -13.38
C PRO A 343 -23.64 5.12 -14.74
N LEU A 344 -22.66 5.28 -15.63
CA LEU A 344 -22.71 4.70 -16.96
C LEU A 344 -22.16 3.27 -16.93
N LEU A 345 -22.90 2.36 -17.55
CA LEU A 345 -22.44 1.02 -17.91
C LEU A 345 -22.19 1.01 -19.42
N VAL A 346 -20.91 1.08 -19.80
CA VAL A 346 -20.47 1.33 -21.18
C VAL A 346 -20.05 0.01 -21.82
N THR A 347 -20.84 -0.47 -22.77
CA THR A 347 -20.50 -1.66 -23.54
C THR A 347 -19.55 -1.27 -24.68
N ILE A 348 -18.40 -1.92 -24.75
CA ILE A 348 -17.33 -1.60 -25.70
C ILE A 348 -16.90 -2.88 -26.41
N ARG A 349 -16.43 -2.77 -27.66
CA ARG A 349 -16.02 -3.94 -28.44
C ARG A 349 -14.84 -4.69 -27.83
N ASP A 350 -13.75 -4.00 -27.49
CA ASP A 350 -12.48 -4.59 -27.05
C ASP A 350 -11.66 -3.62 -26.18
N GLU A 351 -10.50 -4.06 -25.69
CA GLU A 351 -9.61 -3.27 -24.82
C GLU A 351 -9.00 -2.04 -25.51
N ALA A 352 -8.78 -2.08 -26.83
CA ALA A 352 -8.27 -0.94 -27.57
C ALA A 352 -9.35 0.15 -27.71
N ASP A 353 -10.58 -0.25 -27.99
CA ASP A 353 -11.74 0.63 -27.99
C ASP A 353 -11.99 1.21 -26.59
N GLN A 354 -11.76 0.43 -25.52
CA GLN A 354 -11.86 0.91 -24.14
C GLN A 354 -10.87 2.06 -23.87
N ALA A 355 -9.61 1.91 -24.28
CA ALA A 355 -8.61 2.96 -24.14
C ALA A 355 -9.01 4.24 -24.89
N ARG A 356 -9.51 4.11 -26.14
CA ARG A 356 -9.97 5.26 -26.94
C ARG A 356 -11.17 5.97 -26.31
N TYR A 357 -12.16 5.21 -25.84
CA TYR A 357 -13.32 5.78 -25.14
C TYR A 357 -12.88 6.63 -23.95
N ILE A 358 -12.00 6.10 -23.11
CA ILE A 358 -11.53 6.79 -21.90
C ILE A 358 -10.81 8.08 -22.27
N VAL A 359 -9.91 8.03 -23.25
CA VAL A 359 -9.22 9.24 -23.73
C VAL A 359 -10.21 10.29 -24.25
N GLU A 360 -11.21 9.90 -25.04
CA GLU A 360 -12.24 10.81 -25.53
C GLU A 360 -13.06 11.42 -24.38
N GLN A 361 -13.46 10.62 -23.39
CA GLN A 361 -14.20 11.13 -22.24
C GLN A 361 -13.34 12.05 -21.35
N VAL A 362 -12.08 11.69 -21.12
CA VAL A 362 -11.16 12.50 -20.30
C VAL A 362 -10.93 13.87 -20.94
N LEU A 363 -10.74 13.91 -22.26
CA LEU A 363 -10.63 15.16 -23.00
C LEU A 363 -11.94 15.93 -23.01
N ALA A 364 -13.08 15.29 -23.22
CA ALA A 364 -14.39 15.96 -23.18
C ALA A 364 -14.66 16.60 -21.81
N THR A 365 -14.41 15.87 -20.72
CA THR A 365 -14.55 16.40 -19.36
C THR A 365 -13.54 17.51 -19.05
N ARG A 366 -12.36 17.48 -19.69
CA ARG A 366 -11.39 18.59 -19.62
C ARG A 366 -11.90 19.85 -20.34
N GLU A 367 -12.50 19.70 -21.52
CA GLU A 367 -13.12 20.82 -22.26
C GLU A 367 -14.31 21.43 -21.49
N GLU A 368 -15.00 20.64 -20.66
CA GLU A 368 -16.01 21.11 -19.71
C GLU A 368 -15.42 21.83 -18.47
N GLY A 369 -14.10 21.98 -18.40
CA GLY A 369 -13.38 22.72 -17.37
C GLY A 369 -12.94 21.88 -16.15
N ALA A 370 -13.04 20.55 -16.20
CA ALA A 370 -12.47 19.71 -15.15
C ALA A 370 -10.96 19.49 -15.37
N LEU A 371 -10.19 19.53 -14.29
CA LEU A 371 -8.76 19.21 -14.36
C LEU A 371 -8.56 17.70 -14.55
N LEU A 372 -7.55 17.28 -15.32
CA LEU A 372 -7.10 15.89 -15.44
C LEU A 372 -6.85 15.25 -14.06
N LYS A 373 -6.29 15.98 -13.09
CA LYS A 373 -6.04 15.47 -11.73
C LYS A 373 -7.32 15.22 -10.93
N GLN A 374 -8.45 15.75 -11.38
CA GLN A 374 -9.78 15.45 -10.84
C GLN A 374 -10.41 14.22 -11.51
N GLN A 375 -9.69 13.54 -12.41
CA GLN A 375 -10.13 12.37 -13.14
C GLN A 375 -9.21 11.18 -12.83
N ALA A 376 -9.77 10.00 -12.71
CA ALA A 376 -8.98 8.79 -12.46
C ALA A 376 -9.49 7.57 -13.22
N VAL A 377 -8.55 6.73 -13.63
CA VAL A 377 -8.80 5.43 -14.23
C VAL A 377 -8.35 4.34 -13.26
N LEU A 378 -9.31 3.52 -12.85
CA LEU A 378 -9.12 2.45 -11.88
C LEU A 378 -9.14 1.08 -12.54
N PHE A 379 -8.23 0.21 -12.12
CA PHE A 379 -8.10 -1.14 -12.66
C PHE A 379 -7.80 -2.17 -11.57
N ARG A 380 -8.20 -3.43 -11.81
CA ARG A 380 -7.97 -4.54 -10.88
C ARG A 380 -6.50 -4.96 -10.80
N THR A 381 -5.80 -4.95 -11.94
CA THR A 381 -4.40 -5.40 -12.07
C THR A 381 -3.63 -4.37 -12.89
N SER A 382 -2.37 -4.10 -12.51
CA SER A 382 -1.52 -3.08 -13.16
C SER A 382 -1.23 -3.34 -14.63
N SER A 383 -1.38 -4.57 -15.12
CA SER A 383 -1.27 -4.92 -16.53
C SER A 383 -2.45 -4.41 -17.37
N HIS A 384 -3.63 -4.20 -16.78
CA HIS A 384 -4.82 -3.76 -17.51
C HIS A 384 -4.71 -2.33 -18.04
N SER A 385 -3.81 -1.51 -17.48
CA SER A 385 -3.60 -0.13 -17.93
C SER A 385 -2.70 0.00 -19.16
N GLY A 386 -1.98 -1.06 -19.55
CA GLY A 386 -0.98 -1.00 -20.62
C GLY A 386 -1.50 -0.39 -21.94
N PRO A 387 -2.62 -0.88 -22.52
CA PRO A 387 -3.19 -0.30 -23.74
C PRO A 387 -3.58 1.18 -23.59
N LEU A 388 -4.04 1.58 -22.40
CA LEU A 388 -4.41 2.96 -22.09
C LEU A 388 -3.17 3.86 -21.99
N GLU A 389 -2.10 3.41 -21.33
CA GLU A 389 -0.83 4.15 -21.21
C GLU A 389 -0.26 4.50 -22.59
N VAL A 390 -0.32 3.54 -23.53
CA VAL A 390 0.10 3.73 -24.92
C VAL A 390 -0.76 4.80 -25.62
N GLU A 391 -2.10 4.73 -25.50
CA GLU A 391 -2.98 5.71 -26.16
C GLU A 391 -2.88 7.10 -25.51
N LEU A 392 -2.72 7.22 -24.18
CA LEU A 392 -2.47 8.48 -23.49
C LEU A 392 -1.17 9.14 -23.97
N THR A 393 -0.09 8.37 -24.06
CA THR A 393 1.21 8.83 -24.57
C THR A 393 1.09 9.30 -26.02
N ARG A 394 0.43 8.50 -26.87
CA ARG A 394 0.19 8.83 -28.28
C ARG A 394 -0.58 10.16 -28.45
N ARG A 395 -1.47 10.47 -27.52
CA ARG A 395 -2.33 11.66 -27.52
C ARG A 395 -1.74 12.82 -26.72
N ASN A 396 -0.52 12.66 -26.20
CA ASN A 396 0.17 13.64 -25.37
C ASN A 396 -0.66 14.09 -24.15
N ILE A 397 -1.31 13.13 -23.48
CA ILE A 397 -2.05 13.36 -22.24
C ILE A 397 -1.15 12.98 -21.06
N PRO A 398 -0.72 13.93 -20.21
CA PRO A 398 0.10 13.63 -19.04
C PRO A 398 -0.65 12.72 -18.07
N PHE A 399 0.03 11.73 -17.50
CA PHE A 399 -0.56 10.85 -16.50
C PHE A 399 0.46 10.39 -15.45
N VAL A 400 -0.04 10.02 -14.27
CA VAL A 400 0.74 9.41 -13.19
C VAL A 400 0.10 8.08 -12.81
N LYS A 401 0.92 7.03 -12.72
CA LYS A 401 0.48 5.67 -12.39
C LYS A 401 0.85 5.30 -10.95
N PHE A 402 -0.17 5.10 -10.12
CA PHE A 402 -0.02 4.58 -8.75
C PHE A 402 -0.15 3.05 -8.73
N GLY A 403 0.79 2.38 -8.05
CA GLY A 403 0.83 0.92 -7.93
C GLY A 403 1.60 0.18 -9.06
N GLY A 404 2.59 0.84 -9.69
CA GLY A 404 3.56 0.25 -10.63
C GLY A 404 4.85 -0.28 -9.96
N LEU A 405 5.85 -0.70 -10.76
CA LEU A 405 7.19 -1.07 -10.26
C LEU A 405 7.75 0.10 -9.43
N LYS A 406 8.09 -0.16 -8.18
CA LYS A 406 8.41 0.88 -7.20
C LYS A 406 9.83 1.40 -7.44
N PHE A 407 10.03 2.70 -7.30
CA PHE A 407 11.36 3.33 -7.25
C PHE A 407 12.35 2.58 -6.32
N LEU A 408 11.88 2.09 -5.17
CA LEU A 408 12.70 1.30 -4.25
C LEU A 408 13.05 -0.11 -4.75
N ASP A 409 12.32 -0.64 -5.73
CA ASP A 409 12.64 -1.92 -6.34
C ASP A 409 13.73 -1.80 -7.42
N ALA A 410 14.10 -0.57 -7.80
CA ALA A 410 15.16 -0.34 -8.77
C ALA A 410 16.51 -0.84 -8.24
N ALA A 411 17.24 -1.57 -9.08
CA ALA A 411 18.48 -2.24 -8.67
C ALA A 411 19.49 -1.30 -8.02
N HIS A 412 19.65 -0.10 -8.59
CA HIS A 412 20.60 0.91 -8.11
C HIS A 412 20.20 1.53 -6.76
N VAL A 413 18.90 1.73 -6.53
CA VAL A 413 18.37 2.14 -5.22
C VAL A 413 18.62 1.05 -4.17
N LYS A 414 18.33 -0.22 -4.50
CA LYS A 414 18.57 -1.34 -3.58
C LYS A 414 20.04 -1.53 -3.23
N ASP A 415 20.94 -1.30 -4.19
CA ASP A 415 22.38 -1.39 -3.95
C ASP A 415 22.85 -0.36 -2.91
N MET A 416 22.39 0.90 -3.06
CA MET A 416 22.73 1.97 -2.12
C MET A 416 22.12 1.71 -0.73
N LEU A 417 20.87 1.24 -0.66
CA LEU A 417 20.23 0.87 0.61
C LEU A 417 20.92 -0.32 1.27
N ALA A 418 21.39 -1.31 0.49
CA ALA A 418 22.14 -2.45 1.02
C ALA A 418 23.47 -2.01 1.65
N LEU A 419 24.19 -1.04 1.07
CA LEU A 419 25.38 -0.48 1.71
C LEU A 419 25.06 0.16 3.06
N LEU A 420 24.05 1.02 3.11
CA LEU A 420 23.64 1.69 4.35
C LEU A 420 23.18 0.68 5.42
N ARG A 421 22.42 -0.36 5.04
CA ARG A 421 21.99 -1.45 5.94
C ARG A 421 23.18 -2.25 6.45
N PHE A 422 24.13 -2.61 5.58
CA PHE A 422 25.29 -3.39 5.97
C PHE A 422 26.20 -2.64 6.93
N VAL A 423 26.39 -1.33 6.75
CA VAL A 423 27.15 -0.52 7.71
C VAL A 423 26.41 -0.40 9.05
N ALA A 424 25.08 -0.27 9.02
CA ALA A 424 24.26 -0.22 10.24
C ALA A 424 24.25 -1.55 11.00
N ASN A 425 24.15 -2.66 10.28
CA ASN A 425 24.19 -4.02 10.81
C ASN A 425 25.11 -4.91 9.95
N PRO A 426 26.40 -5.03 10.32
CA PRO A 426 27.36 -5.87 9.59
C PRO A 426 27.05 -7.37 9.62
N ARG A 427 26.08 -7.80 10.43
CA ARG A 427 25.59 -9.18 10.49
C ARG A 427 24.53 -9.46 9.42
N ASP A 428 24.00 -8.44 8.74
CA ASP A 428 23.07 -8.59 7.63
C ASP A 428 23.78 -9.18 6.39
N ARG A 429 23.70 -10.50 6.26
CA ARG A 429 24.42 -11.22 5.20
C ARG A 429 23.80 -11.00 3.82
N VAL A 430 22.50 -10.70 3.73
CA VAL A 430 21.85 -10.42 2.43
C VAL A 430 22.38 -9.09 1.88
N ALA A 431 22.40 -8.05 2.71
CA ALA A 431 22.97 -6.76 2.35
C ALA A 431 24.47 -6.88 2.01
N GLY A 432 25.24 -7.55 2.86
CA GLY A 432 26.67 -7.79 2.66
C GLY A 432 26.98 -8.58 1.39
N PHE A 433 26.20 -9.62 1.08
CA PHE A 433 26.38 -10.41 -0.13
C PHE A 433 26.11 -9.58 -1.39
N ARG A 434 25.03 -8.78 -1.37
CA ARG A 434 24.66 -7.88 -2.47
C ARG A 434 25.78 -6.89 -2.79
N ILE A 435 26.29 -6.17 -1.80
CA ILE A 435 27.34 -5.16 -2.01
C ILE A 435 28.68 -5.77 -2.43
N LEU A 436 29.06 -6.92 -1.86
CA LEU A 436 30.29 -7.60 -2.24
C LEU A 436 30.24 -8.06 -3.70
N HIS A 437 29.06 -8.46 -4.18
CA HIS A 437 28.81 -8.84 -5.56
C HIS A 437 28.91 -7.68 -6.56
N LEU A 438 28.84 -6.42 -6.11
CA LEU A 438 29.09 -5.28 -6.96
C LEU A 438 30.57 -5.18 -7.34
N LEU A 439 31.48 -5.65 -6.48
CA LEU A 439 32.91 -5.49 -6.69
C LEU A 439 33.42 -6.36 -7.85
N PRO A 440 34.20 -5.80 -8.79
CA PRO A 440 34.75 -6.57 -9.91
C PRO A 440 35.49 -7.82 -9.45
N GLY A 441 35.13 -8.96 -10.04
CA GLY A 441 35.81 -10.23 -9.78
C GLY A 441 35.51 -10.88 -8.42
N VAL A 442 34.59 -10.34 -7.63
CA VAL A 442 34.04 -10.99 -6.43
C VAL A 442 32.81 -11.81 -6.82
N GLY A 443 32.97 -13.13 -6.87
CA GLY A 443 31.86 -14.06 -7.09
C GLY A 443 31.24 -14.60 -5.80
N PRO A 444 30.18 -15.45 -5.88
CA PRO A 444 29.42 -15.93 -4.73
C PRO A 444 30.28 -16.57 -3.64
N ALA A 445 31.19 -17.47 -4.02
CA ALA A 445 32.08 -18.15 -3.08
C ALA A 445 33.13 -17.21 -2.45
N SER A 446 33.48 -16.11 -3.12
CA SER A 446 34.37 -15.10 -2.52
C SER A 446 33.62 -14.24 -1.52
N ALA A 447 32.40 -13.80 -1.86
CA ALA A 447 31.55 -13.03 -0.96
C ALA A 447 31.20 -13.81 0.30
N GLN A 448 30.79 -15.08 0.18
CA GLN A 448 30.49 -15.95 1.32
C GLN A 448 31.68 -16.08 2.28
N ARG A 449 32.89 -16.38 1.77
CA ARG A 449 34.10 -16.51 2.61
C ARG A 449 34.43 -15.23 3.38
N VAL A 450 34.22 -14.06 2.78
CA VAL A 450 34.40 -12.77 3.46
C VAL A 450 33.39 -12.65 4.61
N LEU A 451 32.10 -12.89 4.33
CA LEU A 451 31.03 -12.75 5.33
C LEU A 451 31.15 -13.78 6.47
N ASP A 452 31.58 -15.00 6.17
CA ASP A 452 31.82 -16.04 7.19
C ASP A 452 32.92 -15.61 8.14
N ARG A 453 34.02 -15.07 7.60
CA ARG A 453 35.14 -14.61 8.41
C ARG A 453 34.80 -13.36 9.24
N MET A 454 33.95 -12.49 8.70
CA MET A 454 33.40 -11.35 9.45
C MET A 454 32.49 -11.80 10.60
N ALA A 455 31.66 -12.82 10.38
CA ALA A 455 30.71 -13.30 11.38
C ALA A 455 31.39 -13.95 12.62
N GLU A 456 32.59 -14.50 12.44
CA GLU A 456 33.41 -15.05 13.54
C GLU A 456 34.05 -13.97 14.42
N ALA A 457 34.13 -12.73 13.94
CA ALA A 457 34.82 -11.65 14.63
C ALA A 457 33.88 -10.89 15.59
N ALA A 458 34.45 -10.44 16.72
CA ALA A 458 33.73 -9.58 17.66
C ALA A 458 33.38 -8.20 17.06
N ASP A 459 34.25 -7.68 16.18
CA ASP A 459 33.99 -6.49 15.35
C ASP A 459 34.08 -6.89 13.86
N PRO A 460 32.93 -7.13 13.20
CA PRO A 460 32.90 -7.56 11.81
C PRO A 460 33.49 -6.53 10.83
N ILE A 461 33.33 -5.22 11.09
CA ILE A 461 33.87 -4.18 10.19
C ILE A 461 35.39 -4.11 10.34
N ALA A 462 35.91 -4.20 11.57
CA ALA A 462 37.36 -4.25 11.77
C ALA A 462 37.97 -5.52 11.13
N ALA A 463 37.28 -6.66 11.21
CA ALA A 463 37.70 -7.87 10.50
C ALA A 463 37.76 -7.64 8.98
N LEU A 464 36.74 -7.01 8.38
CA LEU A 464 36.72 -6.67 6.96
C LEU A 464 37.96 -5.86 6.53
N ALA A 465 38.36 -4.87 7.33
CA ALA A 465 39.52 -4.03 7.04
C ALA A 465 40.85 -4.81 7.01
N THR A 466 40.94 -5.92 7.76
CA THR A 466 42.14 -6.78 7.83
C THR A 466 42.16 -7.90 6.79
N LEU A 467 41.05 -8.13 6.08
CA LEU A 467 40.98 -9.22 5.09
C LEU A 467 41.81 -8.92 3.83
N PRO A 468 42.49 -9.93 3.28
CA PRO A 468 43.20 -9.76 2.02
C PRO A 468 42.21 -9.46 0.88
N SER A 469 42.58 -8.51 0.02
CA SER A 469 41.79 -8.20 -1.18
C SER A 469 41.54 -9.46 -2.02
N PRO A 470 40.30 -9.70 -2.46
CA PRO A 470 40.03 -10.71 -3.48
C PRO A 470 40.92 -10.45 -4.71
N PRO A 471 41.53 -11.49 -5.32
CA PRO A 471 42.59 -11.32 -6.33
C PRO A 471 42.22 -10.46 -7.55
N ARG A 472 40.92 -10.39 -7.89
CA ARG A 472 40.41 -9.65 -9.04
C ARG A 472 39.72 -8.32 -8.70
N ALA A 473 39.54 -8.02 -7.41
CA ALA A 473 38.89 -6.79 -6.95
C ALA A 473 39.86 -5.60 -6.91
N GLY A 474 41.16 -5.85 -6.75
CA GLY A 474 42.20 -4.81 -6.87
C GLY A 474 41.94 -3.57 -6.02
N ALA A 475 41.89 -2.40 -6.66
CA ALA A 475 41.67 -1.11 -5.99
C ALA A 475 40.23 -0.96 -5.46
N ASP A 476 39.23 -1.57 -6.10
CA ASP A 476 37.83 -1.48 -5.69
C ASP A 476 37.61 -2.07 -4.30
N TRP A 477 38.37 -3.12 -3.92
CA TRP A 477 38.32 -3.66 -2.56
C TRP A 477 38.74 -2.63 -1.51
N ARG A 478 39.83 -1.91 -1.77
CA ARG A 478 40.32 -0.87 -0.85
C ARG A 478 39.32 0.27 -0.73
N LEU A 479 38.80 0.75 -1.86
CA LEU A 479 37.78 1.81 -1.88
C LEU A 479 36.49 1.38 -1.15
N PHE A 480 36.10 0.12 -1.27
CA PHE A 480 34.97 -0.44 -0.52
C PHE A 480 35.21 -0.46 0.99
N VAL A 481 36.36 -0.97 1.44
CA VAL A 481 36.73 -0.97 2.86
C VAL A 481 36.76 0.47 3.40
N GLU A 482 37.40 1.39 2.69
CA GLU A 482 37.46 2.81 3.05
C GLU A 482 36.05 3.43 3.12
N ALA A 483 35.16 3.10 2.19
CA ALA A 483 33.77 3.57 2.21
C ALA A 483 33.02 3.04 3.44
N VAL A 484 33.12 1.74 3.76
CA VAL A 484 32.47 1.14 4.94
C VAL A 484 33.01 1.74 6.24
N GLU A 485 34.33 1.91 6.37
CA GLU A 485 34.94 2.55 7.54
C GLU A 485 34.52 4.01 7.68
N ASN A 486 34.54 4.78 6.60
CA ASN A 486 34.10 6.17 6.62
C ASN A 486 32.63 6.28 7.03
N LEU A 487 31.76 5.44 6.45
CA LEU A 487 30.32 5.43 6.77
C LEU A 487 30.03 4.99 8.22
N ARG A 488 30.88 4.16 8.82
CA ARG A 488 30.76 3.75 10.23
C ARG A 488 30.82 4.96 11.19
N TYR A 489 31.63 5.97 10.87
CA TYR A 489 31.87 7.14 11.72
C TYR A 489 31.24 8.44 11.18
N SER A 490 30.50 8.36 10.08
CA SER A 490 29.84 9.52 9.47
C SER A 490 28.55 9.89 10.21
N GLU A 491 28.27 11.19 10.32
CA GLU A 491 26.99 11.69 10.79
C GLU A 491 25.96 11.78 9.64
N TRP A 492 24.69 11.58 9.98
CA TRP A 492 23.58 11.75 9.05
C TRP A 492 23.32 13.25 8.80
N PRO A 493 23.02 13.72 7.56
CA PRO A 493 22.85 12.97 6.32
C PRO A 493 24.11 12.88 5.42
N VAL A 494 25.30 13.21 5.91
CA VAL A 494 26.54 13.23 5.09
C VAL A 494 26.90 11.83 4.58
N ASP A 495 26.53 10.80 5.34
CA ASP A 495 26.72 9.41 4.96
C ASP A 495 25.98 9.00 3.69
N ILE A 496 24.79 9.54 3.39
CA ILE A 496 24.08 9.17 2.16
C ILE A 496 24.78 9.70 0.91
N GLU A 497 25.32 10.92 0.97
CA GLU A 497 26.14 11.49 -0.11
C GLU A 497 27.39 10.63 -0.34
N ARG A 498 28.08 10.25 0.76
CA ARG A 498 29.26 9.37 0.69
C ARG A 498 28.94 8.00 0.09
N ALA A 499 27.80 7.42 0.45
CA ALA A 499 27.33 6.16 -0.12
C ALA A 499 27.06 6.29 -1.63
N ARG A 500 26.41 7.37 -2.07
CA ARG A 500 26.18 7.66 -3.49
C ARG A 500 27.49 7.80 -4.25
N LEU A 501 28.42 8.62 -3.75
CA LEU A 501 29.71 8.88 -4.40
C LEU A 501 30.55 7.61 -4.56
N TRP A 502 30.49 6.69 -3.59
CA TRP A 502 31.13 5.38 -3.71
C TRP A 502 30.45 4.50 -4.78
N TYR A 503 29.13 4.56 -4.90
CA TYR A 503 28.36 3.71 -5.81
C TYR A 503 28.38 4.20 -7.27
N GLU A 504 28.54 5.49 -7.54
CA GLU A 504 28.51 6.07 -8.89
C GLU A 504 29.44 5.37 -9.92
N PRO A 505 30.71 5.05 -9.60
CA PRO A 505 31.55 4.28 -10.52
C PRO A 505 31.02 2.88 -10.83
N HIS A 506 30.28 2.27 -9.90
CA HIS A 506 29.61 0.99 -10.12
C HIS A 506 28.33 1.16 -10.94
N LEU A 507 27.58 2.25 -10.73
CA LEU A 507 26.40 2.60 -11.54
C LEU A 507 26.76 2.71 -13.02
N ASP A 508 27.81 3.46 -13.35
CA ASP A 508 28.29 3.65 -14.73
C ASP A 508 28.78 2.36 -15.38
N ARG A 509 29.28 1.41 -14.58
CA ARG A 509 29.77 0.12 -15.07
C ARG A 509 28.65 -0.91 -15.26
N LEU A 510 27.63 -0.90 -14.41
CA LEU A 510 26.59 -1.92 -14.35
C LEU A 510 25.35 -1.59 -15.19
N HIS A 511 25.15 -0.32 -15.54
CA HIS A 511 23.93 0.17 -16.18
C HIS A 511 24.23 1.05 -17.41
N GLU A 512 23.65 0.71 -18.56
CA GLU A 512 23.77 1.49 -19.80
C GLU A 512 23.04 2.84 -19.71
N ASP A 513 22.02 2.92 -18.85
CA ASP A 513 21.17 4.08 -18.55
C ASP A 513 21.62 4.83 -17.27
N SER A 514 22.93 4.89 -16.99
CA SER A 514 23.45 5.39 -15.71
C SER A 514 23.09 6.85 -15.40
N GLU A 515 23.04 7.73 -16.41
CA GLU A 515 22.67 9.15 -16.23
C GLU A 515 21.25 9.32 -15.66
N VAL A 516 20.30 8.51 -16.13
CA VAL A 516 18.90 8.54 -15.65
C VAL A 516 18.85 8.01 -14.22
N ARG A 517 19.48 6.86 -13.95
CA ARG A 517 19.55 6.27 -12.61
C ARG A 517 20.29 7.13 -11.59
N ARG A 518 21.21 7.99 -12.02
CA ARG A 518 21.89 8.92 -11.13
C ARG A 518 20.91 9.96 -10.57
N ALA A 519 19.92 10.39 -11.37
CA ALA A 519 18.86 11.26 -10.89
C ALA A 519 18.02 10.61 -9.79
N ASP A 520 17.69 9.32 -9.92
CA ASP A 520 17.01 8.53 -8.89
C ASP A 520 17.81 8.53 -7.57
N LEU A 521 19.14 8.37 -7.62
CA LEU A 521 20.00 8.41 -6.42
C LEU A 521 20.09 9.81 -5.78
N ILE A 522 20.15 10.87 -6.59
CA ILE A 522 20.13 12.26 -6.10
C ILE A 522 18.79 12.55 -5.42
N GLN A 523 17.69 12.08 -6.00
CA GLN A 523 16.36 12.20 -5.38
C GLN A 523 16.31 11.45 -4.04
N LEU A 524 16.89 10.25 -3.97
CA LEU A 524 16.97 9.48 -2.73
C LEU A 524 17.78 10.22 -1.65
N GLU A 525 18.88 10.86 -2.02
CA GLU A 525 19.69 11.73 -1.15
C GLU A 525 18.85 12.90 -0.58
N GLN A 526 18.09 13.58 -1.44
CA GLN A 526 17.21 14.68 -1.02
C GLN A 526 16.11 14.22 -0.06
N ILE A 527 15.51 13.05 -0.33
CA ILE A 527 14.50 12.45 0.56
C ILE A 527 15.13 12.14 1.91
N ALA A 528 16.31 11.52 1.92
CA ALA A 528 17.03 11.10 3.11
C ALA A 528 17.42 12.26 4.02
N ALA A 529 17.78 13.42 3.46
CA ALA A 529 18.11 14.62 4.23
C ALA A 529 16.96 15.09 5.15
N GLY A 530 15.71 14.72 4.86
CA GLY A 530 14.55 15.02 5.70
C GLY A 530 14.42 14.13 6.95
N TYR A 531 15.27 13.12 7.12
CA TYR A 531 15.21 12.18 8.25
C TYR A 531 16.26 12.54 9.31
N PRO A 532 16.01 12.24 10.60
CA PRO A 532 16.93 12.60 11.67
C PRO A 532 18.12 11.65 11.81
N SER A 533 18.05 10.44 11.25
CA SER A 533 19.13 9.45 11.34
C SER A 533 19.02 8.38 10.26
N ARG A 534 20.14 7.68 9.99
CA ARG A 534 20.22 6.52 9.08
C ARG A 534 19.23 5.43 9.45
N GLU A 535 19.16 5.08 10.74
CA GLU A 535 18.26 4.06 11.26
C GLU A 535 16.80 4.42 10.97
N ARG A 536 16.42 5.69 11.22
CA ARG A 536 15.06 6.17 10.95
C ARG A 536 14.75 6.17 9.47
N PHE A 537 15.69 6.62 8.64
CA PHE A 537 15.55 6.57 7.19
C PHE A 537 15.36 5.14 6.67
N LEU A 538 16.25 4.21 7.00
CA LEU A 538 16.16 2.81 6.55
C LEU A 538 14.89 2.13 7.06
N THR A 539 14.54 2.33 8.33
CA THR A 539 13.31 1.79 8.92
C THR A 539 12.08 2.33 8.18
N GLU A 540 11.97 3.65 8.04
CA GLU A 540 10.76 4.26 7.47
C GLU A 540 10.64 4.03 5.96
N LEU A 541 11.75 3.99 5.23
CA LEU A 541 11.76 3.72 3.79
C LEU A 541 11.34 2.28 3.47
N THR A 542 11.80 1.32 4.27
CA THR A 542 11.32 -0.06 4.19
C THR A 542 9.84 -0.11 4.55
N LEU A 543 9.42 0.53 5.66
CA LEU A 543 8.05 0.40 6.16
C LEU A 543 6.97 1.05 5.27
N ASP A 544 7.24 2.23 4.73
CA ASP A 544 6.31 2.95 3.86
C ASP A 544 7.10 3.64 2.73
N PRO A 545 7.40 2.91 1.63
CA PRO A 545 8.06 3.46 0.46
C PRO A 545 7.32 4.72 -0.02
N PRO A 546 8.01 5.84 -0.28
CA PRO A 546 7.36 6.96 -0.96
C PRO A 546 6.80 6.48 -2.31
N ASP A 547 5.65 7.02 -2.72
CA ASP A 547 5.08 6.85 -4.06
C ASP A 547 5.94 7.56 -5.14
N ALA A 548 7.27 7.46 -5.04
CA ALA A 548 8.16 7.82 -6.12
C ALA A 548 8.06 6.70 -7.17
N THR A 549 7.60 7.06 -8.36
CA THR A 549 7.70 6.21 -9.55
C THR A 549 9.10 6.40 -10.13
N SER A 550 9.81 5.32 -10.45
CA SER A 550 11.01 5.39 -11.30
C SER A 550 10.63 5.87 -12.71
N ASP A 551 11.60 6.49 -13.40
CA ASP A 551 11.58 7.34 -14.61
C ASP A 551 10.80 6.87 -15.88
N GLN A 552 9.56 6.41 -15.75
CA GLN A 552 8.59 6.40 -16.86
C GLN A 552 7.41 7.35 -16.66
N ALA A 553 7.41 8.14 -15.59
CA ALA A 553 6.60 9.34 -15.47
C ALA A 553 7.57 10.52 -15.36
N GLY A 554 7.90 11.15 -16.49
CA GLY A 554 8.75 12.35 -16.48
C GLY A 554 8.18 13.42 -15.54
N VAL A 555 9.06 14.18 -14.89
CA VAL A 555 8.69 15.33 -14.05
C VAL A 555 7.90 16.33 -14.92
N PRO A 556 6.63 16.64 -14.61
CA PRO A 556 5.85 17.56 -15.42
C PRO A 556 6.33 19.01 -15.19
N LEU A 557 6.84 19.66 -16.23
CA LEU A 557 6.99 21.12 -16.34
C LEU A 557 6.73 21.50 -17.81
N LEU A 558 5.93 22.49 -18.21
CA LEU A 558 5.10 23.53 -17.57
C LEU A 558 3.60 23.32 -17.97
N ASP A 559 2.66 23.80 -17.13
CA ASP A 559 1.18 23.80 -17.27
C ASP A 559 0.37 22.61 -16.64
N GLU A 560 0.91 22.04 -15.55
CA GLU A 560 0.29 21.53 -14.30
C GLU A 560 -1.06 20.76 -14.27
N ASP A 561 -1.31 19.84 -15.20
CA ASP A 561 -2.43 18.90 -15.04
C ASP A 561 -2.15 17.50 -15.60
N TYR A 562 -2.52 16.45 -14.86
CA TYR A 562 -2.24 15.05 -15.22
C TYR A 562 -3.36 14.10 -14.80
N LEU A 563 -3.59 13.05 -15.59
CA LEU A 563 -4.58 12.00 -15.31
C LEU A 563 -4.04 10.99 -14.30
N ILE A 564 -4.88 10.47 -13.41
CA ILE A 564 -4.48 9.46 -12.42
C ILE A 564 -4.84 8.06 -12.90
N LEU A 565 -3.84 7.17 -12.97
CA LEU A 565 -4.01 5.73 -13.20
C LEU A 565 -3.71 5.00 -11.90
N SER A 566 -4.61 4.14 -11.42
CA SER A 566 -4.38 3.44 -10.15
C SER A 566 -5.00 2.05 -10.12
N THR A 567 -4.34 1.13 -9.42
CA THR A 567 -5.05 -0.08 -8.99
C THR A 567 -6.17 0.30 -8.02
N ILE A 568 -7.25 -0.50 -7.96
CA ILE A 568 -8.37 -0.26 -7.03
C ILE A 568 -7.88 -0.27 -5.56
N HIS A 569 -6.92 -1.14 -5.24
CA HIS A 569 -6.31 -1.21 -3.91
C HIS A 569 -5.59 0.09 -3.55
N SER A 570 -4.75 0.62 -4.45
CA SER A 570 -4.02 1.89 -4.24
C SER A 570 -4.95 3.11 -4.22
N ALA A 571 -6.14 3.02 -4.83
CA ALA A 571 -7.12 4.09 -4.85
C ALA A 571 -7.94 4.21 -3.56
N LYS A 572 -7.80 3.26 -2.62
CA LYS A 572 -8.47 3.33 -1.32
C LYS A 572 -8.08 4.62 -0.58
N GLY A 573 -9.05 5.24 0.09
CA GLY A 573 -8.86 6.55 0.75
C GLY A 573 -8.93 7.77 -0.20
N GLN A 574 -8.67 7.60 -1.50
CA GLN A 574 -8.68 8.69 -2.48
C GLN A 574 -10.10 8.95 -3.05
N GLU A 575 -10.26 10.05 -3.80
CA GLU A 575 -11.52 10.48 -4.41
C GLU A 575 -11.31 11.44 -5.60
N TRP A 576 -12.14 11.29 -6.63
CA TRP A 576 -12.04 12.08 -7.88
C TRP A 576 -13.42 12.54 -8.36
N LYS A 577 -13.45 13.62 -9.14
CA LYS A 577 -14.68 14.13 -9.77
C LYS A 577 -15.26 13.08 -10.71
N SER A 578 -14.43 12.56 -11.61
CA SER A 578 -14.78 11.54 -12.60
C SER A 578 -13.92 10.29 -12.44
N VAL A 579 -14.55 9.12 -12.45
CA VAL A 579 -13.86 7.82 -12.33
C VAL A 579 -14.28 6.88 -13.45
N TYR A 580 -13.28 6.28 -14.09
CA TYR A 580 -13.45 5.24 -15.12
C TYR A 580 -12.90 3.92 -14.57
N VAL A 581 -13.70 2.85 -14.56
CA VAL A 581 -13.27 1.53 -14.07
C VAL A 581 -13.11 0.58 -15.26
N LEU A 582 -11.89 0.11 -15.50
CA LEU A 582 -11.57 -0.80 -16.60
C LEU A 582 -12.12 -2.20 -16.35
N ASN A 583 -12.45 -2.90 -17.44
CA ASN A 583 -12.68 -4.35 -17.45
C ASN A 583 -13.69 -4.83 -16.38
N VAL A 584 -14.87 -4.20 -16.31
CA VAL A 584 -15.98 -4.54 -15.39
C VAL A 584 -16.76 -5.74 -15.94
N VAL A 585 -16.04 -6.84 -16.12
CA VAL A 585 -16.48 -8.10 -16.74
C VAL A 585 -16.06 -9.29 -15.87
N ASP A 586 -16.80 -10.39 -15.95
CA ASP A 586 -16.40 -11.65 -15.32
C ASP A 586 -15.04 -12.11 -15.88
N GLY A 587 -14.17 -12.60 -15.00
CA GLY A 587 -12.77 -12.95 -15.29
C GLY A 587 -11.77 -11.84 -14.96
N CYS A 588 -12.21 -10.58 -15.02
CA CYS A 588 -11.45 -9.41 -14.56
C CYS A 588 -11.96 -8.87 -13.22
N MET A 589 -13.28 -8.90 -13.01
CA MET A 589 -13.97 -8.47 -11.79
C MET A 589 -15.26 -9.27 -11.62
N PRO A 590 -15.27 -10.38 -10.86
CA PRO A 590 -14.14 -10.90 -10.10
C PRO A 590 -13.00 -11.39 -11.00
N SER A 591 -11.77 -11.25 -10.52
CA SER A 591 -10.61 -11.92 -11.12
C SER A 591 -10.78 -13.44 -11.02
N ASP A 592 -10.46 -14.19 -12.08
CA ASP A 592 -10.47 -15.66 -12.04
C ASP A 592 -9.58 -16.24 -10.94
N LEU A 593 -8.49 -15.53 -10.59
CA LEU A 593 -7.58 -15.90 -9.49
C LEU A 593 -8.18 -15.62 -8.10
N GLY A 594 -9.18 -14.75 -8.00
CA GLY A 594 -9.84 -14.35 -6.75
C GLY A 594 -11.29 -14.83 -6.66
N ALA A 595 -11.66 -15.85 -7.43
CA ALA A 595 -13.02 -16.40 -7.48
C ALA A 595 -13.12 -17.85 -6.96
N GLY A 596 -12.10 -18.33 -6.25
CA GLY A 596 -11.98 -19.73 -5.81
C GLY A 596 -12.90 -20.10 -4.64
N THR A 597 -13.18 -19.14 -3.75
CA THR A 597 -14.02 -19.34 -2.56
C THR A 597 -15.12 -18.28 -2.45
N SER A 598 -16.13 -18.55 -1.63
CA SER A 598 -17.18 -17.57 -1.32
C SER A 598 -16.63 -16.31 -0.66
N ALA A 599 -15.61 -16.43 0.20
CA ALA A 599 -15.00 -15.30 0.88
C ALA A 599 -14.24 -14.37 -0.09
N GLU A 600 -13.47 -14.95 -1.02
CA GLU A 600 -12.74 -14.18 -2.05
C GLU A 600 -13.72 -13.47 -3.01
N LEU A 601 -14.83 -14.13 -3.38
CA LEU A 601 -15.87 -13.49 -4.18
C LEU A 601 -16.51 -12.28 -3.47
N GLU A 602 -16.72 -12.36 -2.16
CA GLU A 602 -17.22 -11.22 -1.38
C GLU A 602 -16.18 -10.10 -1.22
N GLU A 603 -14.89 -10.41 -1.24
CA GLU A 603 -13.83 -9.40 -1.32
C GLU A 603 -13.77 -8.72 -2.70
N GLU A 604 -13.87 -9.47 -3.79
CA GLU A 604 -13.92 -8.91 -5.15
C GLU A 604 -15.18 -8.03 -5.35
N ARG A 605 -16.30 -8.35 -4.69
CA ARG A 605 -17.48 -7.47 -4.63
C ARG A 605 -17.17 -6.16 -3.91
N ARG A 606 -16.47 -6.23 -2.77
CA ARG A 606 -16.01 -5.06 -2.02
C ARG A 606 -15.03 -4.21 -2.82
N LEU A 607 -14.17 -4.82 -3.65
CA LEU A 607 -13.31 -4.09 -4.58
C LEU A 607 -14.13 -3.25 -5.58
N LEU A 608 -15.17 -3.83 -6.21
CA LEU A 608 -16.07 -3.05 -7.08
C LEU A 608 -16.74 -1.91 -6.31
N TYR A 609 -17.26 -2.19 -5.11
CA TYR A 609 -17.86 -1.16 -4.25
C TYR A 609 -16.88 -0.01 -3.92
N VAL A 610 -15.63 -0.33 -3.57
CA VAL A 610 -14.57 0.66 -3.31
C VAL A 610 -14.33 1.50 -4.55
N ALA A 611 -14.20 0.89 -5.73
CA ALA A 611 -13.99 1.59 -7.01
C ALA A 611 -15.13 2.57 -7.31
N MET A 612 -16.38 2.13 -7.18
CA MET A 612 -17.57 2.96 -7.41
C MET A 612 -17.63 4.17 -6.46
N THR A 613 -17.30 3.96 -5.18
CA THR A 613 -17.33 5.01 -4.14
C THR A 613 -16.13 5.96 -4.17
N ARG A 614 -15.21 5.83 -5.13
CA ARG A 614 -14.17 6.83 -5.39
C ARG A 614 -14.70 8.02 -6.18
N ALA A 615 -15.79 7.84 -6.93
CA ALA A 615 -16.39 8.88 -7.76
C ALA A 615 -17.22 9.87 -6.94
N LYS A 616 -17.03 11.18 -7.18
CA LYS A 616 -17.88 12.24 -6.63
C LYS A 616 -19.11 12.45 -7.51
N ASP A 617 -18.90 12.68 -8.80
CA ASP A 617 -19.92 13.22 -9.69
C ASP A 617 -20.23 12.31 -10.89
N ASP A 618 -19.19 11.70 -11.47
CA ASP A 618 -19.29 10.92 -12.71
C ASP A 618 -18.58 9.56 -12.56
N LEU A 619 -19.28 8.48 -12.94
CA LEU A 619 -18.78 7.11 -12.83
C LEU A 619 -19.08 6.34 -14.12
N HIS A 620 -18.03 5.79 -14.73
CA HIS A 620 -18.11 4.98 -15.94
C HIS A 620 -17.55 3.58 -15.66
N LEU A 621 -18.37 2.56 -15.85
CA LEU A 621 -18.01 1.15 -15.73
C LEU A 621 -17.90 0.55 -17.13
N LEU A 622 -16.67 0.18 -17.52
CA LEU A 622 -16.37 -0.25 -18.88
C LEU A 622 -16.53 -1.76 -19.02
N VAL A 623 -17.31 -2.19 -20.00
CA VAL A 623 -17.67 -3.60 -20.25
C VAL A 623 -17.18 -3.99 -21.65
N PRO A 624 -15.87 -4.28 -21.83
CA PRO A 624 -15.34 -4.77 -23.09
C PRO A 624 -15.88 -6.17 -23.41
N GLN A 625 -16.28 -6.40 -24.66
CA GLN A 625 -16.86 -7.67 -25.08
C GLN A 625 -15.83 -8.70 -25.54
N ARG A 626 -14.66 -8.26 -26.04
CA ARG A 626 -13.61 -9.12 -26.61
C ARG A 626 -12.26 -8.87 -25.94
N PHE A 627 -11.58 -9.97 -25.59
CA PHE A 627 -10.22 -10.00 -25.08
C PHE A 627 -9.34 -10.82 -26.02
N PHE A 628 -8.29 -10.21 -26.57
CA PHE A 628 -7.41 -10.87 -27.54
C PHE A 628 -6.38 -11.77 -26.86
N VAL A 629 -6.06 -12.90 -27.49
CA VAL A 629 -5.06 -13.84 -26.95
C VAL A 629 -3.65 -13.32 -27.22
N HIS A 630 -2.77 -13.44 -26.24
CA HIS A 630 -1.35 -13.06 -26.36
C HIS A 630 -0.60 -14.03 -27.28
N SER A 631 0.47 -13.57 -27.93
CA SER A 631 1.31 -14.38 -28.84
C SER A 631 0.61 -14.91 -30.09
N GLN A 632 -0.23 -14.10 -30.72
CA GLN A 632 -0.76 -14.34 -32.07
C GLN A 632 -0.04 -13.51 -33.12
N ALA A 633 -0.13 -13.92 -34.39
CA ALA A 633 0.40 -13.13 -35.50
C ALA A 633 -0.24 -11.72 -35.52
N ALA A 634 0.45 -10.72 -36.09
CA ALA A 634 -0.05 -9.33 -36.12
C ALA A 634 -1.42 -9.14 -36.80
N LYS A 635 -1.91 -10.14 -37.55
CA LYS A 635 -3.25 -10.19 -38.16
C LYS A 635 -4.18 -11.26 -37.55
N GLY A 636 -3.81 -11.83 -36.40
CA GLY A 636 -4.63 -12.82 -35.70
C GLY A 636 -5.85 -12.16 -35.06
N ASP A 637 -7.02 -12.79 -35.18
CA ASP A 637 -8.29 -12.36 -34.57
C ASP A 637 -8.76 -13.35 -33.49
N ARG A 638 -7.82 -14.06 -32.85
CA ARG A 638 -8.20 -14.99 -31.78
C ARG A 638 -8.54 -14.20 -30.52
N HIS A 639 -9.78 -14.28 -30.11
CA HIS A 639 -10.30 -13.57 -28.94
C HIS A 639 -11.25 -14.44 -28.10
N MET A 640 -11.44 -14.04 -26.85
CA MET A 640 -12.42 -14.57 -25.91
C MET A 640 -13.52 -13.54 -25.69
N TYR A 641 -14.74 -14.01 -25.43
CA TYR A 641 -15.85 -13.14 -25.05
C TYR A 641 -15.98 -13.07 -23.54
N ALA A 642 -16.20 -11.88 -23.00
CA ALA A 642 -16.45 -11.67 -21.58
C ALA A 642 -17.88 -11.17 -21.35
N SER A 643 -18.53 -11.70 -20.32
CA SER A 643 -19.82 -11.21 -19.83
C SER A 643 -19.62 -10.06 -18.85
N ARG A 644 -20.62 -9.18 -18.71
CA ARG A 644 -20.68 -8.21 -17.62
C ARG A 644 -20.45 -8.91 -16.28
N THR A 645 -19.75 -8.24 -15.38
CA THR A 645 -19.55 -8.72 -14.00
C THR A 645 -20.86 -9.23 -13.37
N ARG A 646 -20.78 -10.40 -12.72
CA ARG A 646 -21.86 -10.97 -11.90
C ARG A 646 -22.23 -10.10 -10.69
N PHE A 647 -21.37 -9.14 -10.32
CA PHE A 647 -21.65 -8.20 -9.25
C PHE A 647 -22.71 -7.14 -9.62
N ILE A 648 -23.03 -7.01 -10.91
CA ILE A 648 -24.13 -6.18 -11.41
C ILE A 648 -25.16 -7.10 -12.10
N PRO A 649 -26.00 -7.82 -11.33
CA PRO A 649 -27.08 -8.63 -11.90
C PRO A 649 -28.18 -7.75 -12.52
N GLU A 650 -29.08 -8.35 -13.30
CA GLU A 650 -30.15 -7.62 -14.00
C GLU A 650 -30.98 -6.71 -13.10
N LYS A 651 -31.26 -7.16 -11.87
CA LYS A 651 -32.02 -6.37 -10.88
C LYS A 651 -31.36 -5.02 -10.52
N LEU A 652 -30.06 -4.87 -10.71
CA LEU A 652 -29.34 -3.60 -10.46
C LEU A 652 -29.28 -2.69 -11.70
N LEU A 653 -29.56 -3.20 -12.91
CA LEU A 653 -29.48 -2.41 -14.14
C LEU A 653 -30.32 -1.12 -14.13
N PRO A 654 -31.50 -1.04 -13.49
CA PRO A 654 -32.23 0.22 -13.39
C PRO A 654 -31.46 1.36 -12.71
N MET A 655 -30.41 1.05 -11.93
CA MET A 655 -29.54 2.02 -11.25
C MET A 655 -28.46 2.61 -12.18
N PHE A 656 -28.28 2.07 -13.38
CA PHE A 656 -27.25 2.48 -14.34
C PHE A 656 -27.86 3.04 -15.62
N GLU A 657 -27.16 3.98 -16.25
CA GLU A 657 -27.41 4.35 -17.65
C GLU A 657 -26.60 3.42 -18.55
N ARG A 658 -27.27 2.69 -19.45
CA ARG A 658 -26.60 1.73 -20.34
C ARG A 658 -26.31 2.39 -21.68
N THR A 659 -25.06 2.34 -22.10
CA THR A 659 -24.64 2.90 -23.40
C THR A 659 -23.68 1.95 -24.12
N THR A 660 -23.54 2.13 -25.43
CA THR A 660 -22.62 1.37 -26.27
C THR A 660 -21.69 2.34 -26.99
N TRP A 661 -20.40 2.04 -27.01
CA TRP A 661 -19.40 2.85 -27.69
C TRP A 661 -18.49 1.99 -28.61
N PRO A 662 -18.17 2.45 -29.84
CA PRO A 662 -18.62 3.70 -30.46
C PRO A 662 -20.13 3.68 -30.73
N ARG A 663 -20.79 4.85 -30.60
CA ARG A 663 -22.21 4.96 -30.96
C ARG A 663 -22.33 4.60 -32.43
N ALA A 664 -23.24 3.67 -32.76
CA ALA A 664 -23.53 3.37 -34.16
C ALA A 664 -23.91 4.68 -34.85
N ALA A 665 -23.15 5.08 -35.86
CA ALA A 665 -23.57 6.18 -36.71
C ALA A 665 -24.95 5.82 -37.27
N ALA A 666 -25.90 6.76 -37.19
CA ALA A 666 -27.12 6.61 -37.97
C ALA A 666 -26.67 6.35 -39.41
N ALA A 667 -27.13 5.26 -40.01
CA ALA A 667 -26.78 4.96 -41.39
C ALA A 667 -27.32 6.11 -42.25
N GLU A 668 -26.45 7.06 -42.59
CA GLU A 668 -26.76 7.95 -43.70
C GLU A 668 -26.92 7.04 -44.91
N PRO A 669 -28.03 7.13 -45.66
CA PRO A 669 -28.15 6.41 -46.90
C PRO A 669 -26.99 6.88 -47.79
N SER A 670 -26.00 6.01 -47.99
CA SER A 670 -24.87 6.30 -48.85
C SER A 670 -25.38 6.37 -50.29
N SER A 671 -25.90 7.54 -50.68
CA SER A 671 -25.99 7.88 -52.09
C SER A 671 -24.55 8.05 -52.56
N VAL A 672 -24.03 7.01 -53.19
CA VAL A 672 -22.72 7.08 -53.84
C VAL A 672 -22.89 7.95 -55.08
N ASN A 673 -22.89 9.26 -54.88
CA ASN A 673 -22.74 10.21 -55.97
C ASN A 673 -21.26 10.22 -56.33
N ARG A 674 -20.85 9.33 -57.26
CA ARG A 674 -19.49 9.31 -57.81
C ARG A 674 -19.24 10.66 -58.51
N ALA A 675 -18.55 11.56 -57.84
CA ALA A 675 -17.93 12.71 -58.51
C ALA A 675 -16.97 12.18 -59.61
N PRO A 676 -16.89 12.83 -60.78
CA PRO A 676 -16.03 12.36 -61.86
C PRO A 676 -14.58 12.28 -61.39
N ALA A 677 -13.94 11.13 -61.62
CA ALA A 677 -12.56 10.89 -61.25
C ALA A 677 -11.63 11.86 -61.98
N ILE A 678 -10.95 12.73 -61.23
CA ILE A 678 -9.94 13.65 -61.77
C ILE A 678 -8.63 12.87 -61.90
N ASP A 679 -8.13 12.69 -63.12
CA ASP A 679 -6.83 12.06 -63.37
C ASP A 679 -5.67 13.02 -63.01
N ILE A 680 -5.31 13.02 -61.73
CA ILE A 680 -4.18 13.78 -61.20
C ILE A 680 -2.85 13.34 -61.85
N ARG A 681 -2.74 12.08 -62.31
CA ARG A 681 -1.52 11.58 -62.99
C ARG A 681 -1.37 12.17 -64.39
N ALA A 682 -2.45 12.53 -65.06
CA ALA A 682 -2.39 13.27 -66.32
C ALA A 682 -1.91 14.72 -66.09
N ARG A 683 -2.41 15.39 -65.03
CA ARG A 683 -1.93 16.73 -64.63
C ARG A 683 -0.43 16.74 -64.31
N MET A 684 0.06 15.74 -63.57
CA MET A 684 1.50 15.65 -63.24
C MET A 684 2.38 15.34 -64.45
N ARG A 685 1.88 14.58 -65.44
CA ARG A 685 2.59 14.37 -66.72
C ARG A 685 2.65 15.62 -67.59
N GLY A 686 1.63 16.47 -67.54
CA GLY A 686 1.59 17.75 -68.25
C GLY A 686 2.50 18.83 -67.68
N MET A 687 2.96 18.71 -66.43
CA MET A 687 3.90 19.67 -65.84
C MET A 687 5.33 19.56 -66.41
N TRP A 688 5.65 18.46 -67.09
CA TRP A 688 6.99 18.15 -67.59
C TRP A 688 7.01 17.88 -69.11
N ARG A 689 6.01 18.37 -69.84
CA ARG A 689 5.93 18.30 -71.31
C ARG A 689 5.80 19.67 -71.92
#